data_AF-A0A9P6IJZ7-F1
#
_entry.id   AF-A0A9P6IJZ7-F1
#
_cell.length_a   1.000
_cell.length_b   1.000
_cell.length_c   1.000
_cell.angle_alpha   90.00
_cell.angle_beta   90.00
_cell.angle_gamma   90.00
#
_symmetry.space_group_name_H-M   'P 1'
#
loop_
_entity.id
_entity.type
_entity.pdbx_description
1 polymer ?
#
loop_
_entity_poly.entity_id
_entity_poly.type
_entity_poly.pdbx_seq_one_letter_code
_entity_poly.pdbx_strand_id
1 'polypeptide(L)'
;MASTLHDPLCTDLSAATTGLLDFLDTQITTSIIRPSSERVVLLSPTQRHALEVFAHVSRPISHVDTNQALNIISQLLKNEHLSMKIVELYRPLVLDLVARWLVPGPGSGSASSSLSPLIHQDGDFISSSGNSSSSRSLPQDLEDMARAFALILPIVPQVKSFAVRLFSHYPSPFEWFNTLTDKDFQAPSESVTKRALDTLMTCFRLLTFSPSAFINLWDWSPIYNLLSYNDDALKYLAIRCLAIILDIRDDQIGSALKAHLSPGTDINWIAGSQKYRADLLTLMEQDRISAAQLALFNNPTLSGITEKSTYRRITVDDLSPLTVNLCGVLLARSDNTHQGEYSILPQHNLVLTETTKHNLHSIGLALSIGAPVLLEGVTGAGKTALVEEVARVTGRDDLVKIHLGDQTDSKVLLGTYVSTSKPGSFKWQAGVLTTAVQDGKWLLIEDIDLAPMEVLSVLLPLLESRTLFIPSRGEKIPAHEGFQLFATKSMIPSRSGRLMARNLGTGGVGGTDGSIGANLWTRVQVNSLTHQELSQIIHERFHDLGDKILPNLIMNVFENISTTFASPEFLSSQSMVSRVISPRDLMKWCTRIDTLIKAKGGYRALGNLISSKKGVDATILQDLFSEAVDCFCSMIAEYDVWEKVLIRLGAALTIPEPMIRHYINSYIPELDDKMSDRITIGRVTLPILSLEQGGTGGARRRGGGRRSDFAKTAHAAKLMERIAVSVHLSEPTLLVGETGTGKTTVVQHLASLLNHHLTVINLSQQSDSSDLLGGFKPVDVKVLAVPLKNTFDDLFSRTFSRKKNQQFINLVDKLYVQNKWEALIKAWSQSIQMAESKLDSSRQQEQQQITKEEGTTGTNSSKKISPTLKRDWQTFADQLATLKETYSATSAKFVFSFLEGALVKAVRRGDWILLDEINLATTETLECLSGLLQDESG
;
A
#
# COMPACT_ATOMS: atom_id res chain seq x y z
N MET A 1 -2.55 -34.54 5.48
CA MET A 1 -2.99 -34.90 4.11
C MET A 1 -2.56 -33.74 3.23
N ALA A 2 -1.60 -33.97 2.34
CA ALA A 2 -1.14 -32.93 1.42
C ALA A 2 -2.30 -32.61 0.47
N SER A 3 -3.02 -31.52 0.75
CA SER A 3 -3.93 -30.91 -0.21
C SER A 3 -3.05 -30.46 -1.38
N THR A 4 -3.12 -31.17 -2.49
CA THR A 4 -2.58 -30.68 -3.76
C THR A 4 -3.10 -29.26 -3.96
N LEU A 5 -2.19 -28.28 -4.00
CA LEU A 5 -2.51 -26.89 -4.28
C LEU A 5 -3.30 -26.86 -5.59
N HIS A 6 -4.58 -26.52 -5.51
CA HIS A 6 -5.48 -26.55 -6.65
C HIS A 6 -5.27 -25.27 -7.46
N ASP A 7 -4.30 -25.27 -8.37
CA ASP A 7 -4.03 -24.11 -9.23
C ASP A 7 -5.12 -23.98 -10.31
N PRO A 8 -5.87 -22.85 -10.38
CA PRO A 8 -6.90 -22.60 -11.39
C PRO A 8 -6.34 -22.67 -12.81
N LEU A 9 -5.06 -22.35 -12.98
CA LEU A 9 -4.36 -22.41 -14.26
C LEU A 9 -4.06 -23.84 -14.71
N CYS A 10 -4.12 -24.81 -13.80
CA CYS A 10 -3.88 -26.24 -14.06
C CYS A 10 -5.19 -27.05 -14.24
N THR A 11 -6.34 -26.39 -14.39
CA THR A 11 -7.63 -27.06 -14.59
C THR A 11 -7.79 -27.58 -16.02
N ASP A 12 -8.41 -28.75 -16.18
CA ASP A 12 -8.71 -29.28 -17.52
C ASP A 12 -9.89 -28.54 -18.15
N LEU A 13 -9.57 -27.46 -18.85
CA LEU A 13 -10.53 -26.63 -19.55
C LEU A 13 -11.10 -27.29 -20.79
N SER A 14 -10.45 -28.34 -21.32
CA SER A 14 -10.90 -29.03 -22.54
C SER A 14 -12.22 -29.78 -22.33
N ALA A 15 -12.39 -30.38 -21.15
CA ALA A 15 -13.65 -30.99 -20.74
C ALA A 15 -14.75 -29.93 -20.53
N ALA A 16 -14.41 -28.78 -19.92
CA ALA A 16 -15.33 -27.66 -19.70
C ALA A 16 -15.81 -27.04 -21.02
N THR A 17 -14.92 -26.88 -22.01
CA THR A 17 -15.27 -26.35 -23.34
C THR A 17 -16.15 -27.32 -24.13
N THR A 18 -15.85 -28.63 -24.04
CA THR A 18 -16.64 -29.66 -24.71
C THR A 18 -18.05 -29.73 -24.12
N GLY A 19 -18.17 -29.72 -22.79
CA GLY A 19 -19.47 -29.66 -22.11
C GLY A 19 -20.28 -28.40 -22.43
N LEU A 20 -19.61 -27.27 -22.68
CA LEU A 20 -20.28 -26.04 -23.14
C LEU A 20 -20.78 -26.15 -24.58
N LEU A 21 -20.00 -26.75 -25.48
CA LEU A 21 -20.42 -27.00 -26.87
C LEU A 21 -21.61 -27.97 -26.94
N ASP A 22 -21.58 -29.06 -26.17
CA ASP A 22 -22.70 -30.01 -26.07
C ASP A 22 -23.99 -29.33 -25.55
N PHE A 23 -23.85 -28.42 -24.57
CA PHE A 23 -24.99 -27.65 -24.06
C PHE A 23 -25.57 -26.70 -25.12
N LEU A 24 -24.72 -26.03 -25.90
CA LEU A 24 -25.18 -25.18 -27.00
C LEU A 24 -25.87 -25.98 -28.10
N ASP A 25 -25.35 -27.17 -28.44
CA ASP A 25 -25.95 -28.04 -29.46
C ASP A 25 -27.28 -28.65 -28.99
N THR A 26 -27.43 -28.95 -27.68
CA THR A 26 -28.71 -29.39 -27.09
C THR A 26 -29.76 -28.28 -27.08
N GLN A 27 -29.39 -27.03 -26.79
CA GLN A 27 -30.29 -25.87 -26.87
C GLN A 27 -30.77 -25.60 -28.31
N ILE A 28 -29.87 -25.75 -29.29
CA ILE A 28 -30.24 -25.64 -30.71
C ILE A 28 -31.24 -26.76 -31.07
N THR A 29 -31.01 -28.01 -30.64
CA THR A 29 -31.94 -29.12 -30.94
C THR A 29 -33.29 -29.03 -30.23
N THR A 30 -33.34 -28.55 -28.98
CA THR A 30 -34.62 -28.35 -28.27
C THR A 30 -35.45 -27.20 -28.84
N SER A 31 -34.81 -26.12 -29.29
CA SER A 31 -35.48 -24.98 -29.94
C SER A 31 -36.09 -25.33 -31.31
N ILE A 32 -35.50 -26.28 -32.05
CA ILE A 32 -36.05 -26.81 -33.31
C ILE A 32 -37.34 -27.61 -33.06
N ILE A 33 -37.50 -28.21 -31.87
CA ILE A 33 -38.64 -29.09 -31.52
C ILE A 33 -39.80 -28.31 -30.85
N ARG A 34 -39.52 -27.17 -30.20
CA ARG A 34 -40.54 -26.25 -29.65
C ARG A 34 -40.17 -24.80 -29.95
N PRO A 35 -40.89 -24.09 -30.83
CA PRO A 35 -40.66 -22.68 -31.09
C PRO A 35 -41.33 -21.85 -29.99
N SER A 36 -40.77 -21.85 -28.78
CA SER A 36 -40.99 -20.75 -27.83
C SER A 36 -40.07 -19.59 -28.22
N SER A 37 -40.52 -18.37 -27.96
CA SER A 37 -39.86 -17.08 -28.26
C SER A 37 -38.54 -16.86 -27.50
N GLU A 38 -37.62 -17.82 -27.54
CA GLU A 38 -36.31 -17.78 -26.88
C GLU A 38 -35.25 -17.43 -27.93
N ARG A 39 -34.43 -16.42 -27.62
CA ARG A 39 -33.30 -16.03 -28.47
C ARG A 39 -32.25 -17.17 -28.43
N VAL A 40 -32.25 -18.03 -29.44
CA VAL A 40 -31.18 -19.02 -29.63
C VAL A 40 -29.88 -18.27 -29.92
N VAL A 41 -28.87 -18.44 -29.07
CA VAL A 41 -27.54 -17.84 -29.28
C VAL A 41 -26.83 -18.63 -30.36
N LEU A 42 -26.80 -18.09 -31.58
CA LEU A 42 -26.07 -18.66 -32.71
C LEU A 42 -24.62 -18.13 -32.69
N LEU A 43 -23.66 -19.01 -32.41
CA LEU A 43 -22.23 -18.70 -32.56
C LEU A 43 -21.89 -18.51 -34.04
N SER A 44 -21.07 -17.51 -34.36
CA SER A 44 -20.49 -17.41 -35.72
C SER A 44 -19.58 -18.61 -36.01
N PRO A 45 -19.42 -19.00 -37.29
CA PRO A 45 -18.55 -20.12 -37.68
C PRO A 45 -17.11 -19.96 -37.16
N THR A 46 -16.63 -18.72 -37.11
CA THR A 46 -15.31 -18.35 -36.58
C THR A 46 -15.21 -18.50 -35.07
N GLN A 47 -16.26 -18.13 -34.32
CA GLN A 47 -16.28 -18.31 -32.86
C GLN A 47 -16.41 -19.78 -32.47
N ARG A 48 -17.24 -20.55 -33.18
CA ARG A 48 -17.36 -21.99 -32.98
C ARG A 48 -16.06 -22.71 -33.29
N HIS A 49 -15.40 -22.36 -34.40
CA HIS A 49 -14.08 -22.91 -34.74
C HIS A 49 -13.02 -22.58 -33.68
N ALA A 50 -13.01 -21.35 -33.15
CA ALA A 50 -12.08 -20.98 -32.07
C ALA A 50 -12.30 -21.80 -30.79
N LEU A 51 -13.56 -22.06 -30.41
CA LEU A 51 -13.89 -22.92 -29.26
C LEU A 51 -13.57 -24.41 -29.51
N GLU A 52 -13.81 -24.92 -30.72
CA GLU A 52 -13.46 -26.29 -31.11
C GLU A 52 -11.92 -26.49 -31.14
N VAL A 53 -11.20 -25.51 -31.68
CA VAL A 53 -9.73 -25.45 -31.60
C VAL A 53 -9.30 -25.37 -30.14
N PHE A 54 -10.00 -24.63 -29.29
CA PHE A 54 -9.72 -24.56 -27.85
C PHE A 54 -10.06 -25.85 -27.07
N ALA A 55 -10.95 -26.70 -27.59
CA ALA A 55 -11.31 -27.98 -26.99
C ALA A 55 -10.35 -29.14 -27.35
N HIS A 56 -9.71 -29.12 -28.53
CA HIS A 56 -8.87 -30.24 -29.00
C HIS A 56 -7.43 -30.25 -28.43
N VAL A 57 -7.17 -31.01 -27.37
CA VAL A 57 -5.87 -31.13 -26.65
C VAL A 57 -4.62 -31.37 -27.53
N SER A 58 -4.74 -31.88 -28.75
CA SER A 58 -3.64 -32.35 -29.60
C SER A 58 -2.92 -31.30 -30.48
N ARG A 59 -3.31 -30.02 -30.47
CA ARG A 59 -2.64 -28.95 -31.26
C ARG A 59 -1.98 -27.89 -30.35
N PRO A 60 -0.73 -27.45 -30.64
CA PRO A 60 -0.15 -26.29 -29.97
C PRO A 60 -0.93 -25.04 -30.41
N ILE A 61 -1.32 -24.22 -29.45
CA ILE A 61 -2.16 -23.03 -29.65
C ILE A 61 -1.40 -21.81 -29.19
N SER A 62 -1.51 -20.72 -29.94
CA SER A 62 -0.85 -19.47 -29.60
C SER A 62 -1.58 -18.78 -28.44
N HIS A 63 -0.85 -17.99 -27.65
CA HIS A 63 -1.42 -17.12 -26.60
C HIS A 63 -2.57 -16.24 -27.10
N VAL A 64 -2.49 -15.81 -28.37
CA VAL A 64 -3.53 -15.01 -29.06
C VAL A 64 -4.84 -15.79 -29.20
N ASP A 65 -4.75 -17.06 -29.60
CA ASP A 65 -5.91 -17.94 -29.79
C ASP A 65 -6.58 -18.30 -28.45
N THR A 66 -5.78 -18.51 -27.38
CA THR A 66 -6.28 -18.73 -26.02
C THR A 66 -7.03 -17.51 -25.49
N ASN A 67 -6.45 -16.32 -25.66
CA ASN A 67 -7.11 -15.07 -25.28
C ASN A 67 -8.39 -14.82 -26.09
N GLN A 68 -8.39 -15.16 -27.38
CA GLN A 68 -9.58 -15.06 -28.22
C GLN A 68 -10.69 -16.00 -27.72
N ALA A 69 -10.37 -17.25 -27.37
CA ALA A 69 -11.33 -18.19 -26.80
C ALA A 69 -11.91 -17.69 -25.46
N LEU A 70 -11.06 -17.20 -24.55
CA LEU A 70 -11.50 -16.64 -23.26
C LEU A 70 -12.36 -15.38 -23.43
N ASN A 71 -12.06 -14.52 -24.42
CA ASN A 71 -12.91 -13.37 -24.77
C ASN A 71 -14.28 -13.81 -25.30
N ILE A 72 -14.33 -14.87 -26.12
CA ILE A 72 -15.61 -15.43 -26.60
C ILE A 72 -16.43 -15.99 -25.43
N ILE A 73 -15.81 -16.74 -24.53
CA ILE A 73 -16.48 -17.28 -23.33
C ILE A 73 -16.97 -16.13 -22.43
N SER A 74 -16.18 -15.07 -22.27
CA SER A 74 -16.56 -13.86 -21.53
C SER A 74 -17.76 -13.13 -22.16
N GLN A 75 -17.86 -13.10 -23.50
CA GLN A 75 -19.04 -12.57 -24.20
C GLN A 75 -20.26 -13.47 -23.99
N LEU A 76 -20.10 -14.79 -24.03
CA LEU A 76 -21.19 -15.74 -23.77
C LEU A 76 -21.70 -15.66 -22.33
N LEU A 77 -20.83 -15.33 -21.38
CA LEU A 77 -21.19 -15.15 -19.96
C LEU A 77 -22.22 -14.03 -19.74
N LYS A 78 -22.32 -13.05 -20.66
CA LYS A 78 -23.33 -11.98 -20.61
C LYS A 78 -24.76 -12.48 -20.87
N ASN A 79 -24.91 -13.66 -21.51
CA ASN A 79 -26.23 -14.22 -21.81
C ASN A 79 -26.83 -14.93 -20.60
N GLU A 80 -28.01 -14.51 -20.17
CA GLU A 80 -28.76 -15.02 -19.01
C GLU A 80 -28.85 -16.56 -18.92
N HIS A 81 -29.10 -17.24 -20.05
CA HIS A 81 -29.25 -18.70 -20.08
C HIS A 81 -27.93 -19.47 -19.95
N LEU A 82 -26.81 -18.84 -20.31
CA LEU A 82 -25.49 -19.46 -20.32
C LEU A 82 -24.67 -19.08 -19.09
N SER A 83 -24.96 -17.94 -18.44
CA SER A 83 -24.18 -17.43 -17.30
C SER A 83 -23.98 -18.49 -16.22
N MET A 84 -25.06 -19.15 -15.81
CA MET A 84 -25.02 -20.16 -14.74
C MET A 84 -24.21 -21.39 -15.10
N LYS A 85 -24.35 -21.89 -16.34
CA LYS A 85 -23.63 -23.09 -16.79
C LYS A 85 -22.13 -22.80 -16.99
N ILE A 86 -21.80 -21.60 -17.48
CA ILE A 86 -20.41 -21.15 -17.60
C ILE A 86 -19.77 -21.02 -16.21
N VAL A 87 -20.47 -20.44 -15.23
CA VAL A 87 -19.97 -20.36 -13.85
C VAL A 87 -19.74 -21.74 -13.23
N GLU A 88 -20.62 -22.70 -13.53
CA GLU A 88 -20.47 -24.09 -13.08
C GLU A 88 -19.24 -24.78 -13.66
N LEU A 89 -18.95 -24.54 -14.95
CA LEU A 89 -17.86 -25.19 -15.68
C LEU A 89 -16.50 -24.49 -15.49
N TYR A 90 -16.49 -23.16 -15.34
CA TYR A 90 -15.27 -22.33 -15.34
C TYR A 90 -15.05 -21.60 -14.01
N ARG A 91 -15.63 -22.07 -12.89
CA ARG A 91 -15.60 -21.42 -11.58
C ARG A 91 -14.27 -20.74 -11.22
N PRO A 92 -13.09 -21.38 -11.38
CA PRO A 92 -11.82 -20.78 -10.96
C PRO A 92 -11.38 -19.60 -11.84
N LEU A 93 -11.93 -19.46 -13.06
CA LEU A 93 -11.62 -18.41 -14.02
C LEU A 93 -12.74 -17.35 -14.15
N VAL A 94 -13.87 -17.51 -13.46
CA VAL A 94 -15.01 -16.57 -13.55
C VAL A 94 -14.56 -15.13 -13.25
N LEU A 95 -13.65 -14.97 -12.29
CA LEU A 95 -13.08 -13.66 -11.94
C LEU A 95 -12.37 -13.01 -13.15
N ASP A 96 -11.59 -13.78 -13.90
CA ASP A 96 -10.90 -13.33 -15.13
C ASP A 96 -11.89 -13.04 -16.26
N LEU A 97 -12.86 -13.94 -16.47
CA LEU A 97 -13.87 -13.78 -17.50
C LEU A 97 -14.70 -12.51 -17.32
N VAL A 98 -15.02 -12.15 -16.07
CA VAL A 98 -15.73 -10.91 -15.76
C VAL A 98 -14.81 -9.69 -15.83
N ALA A 99 -13.55 -9.80 -15.40
CA ALA A 99 -12.58 -8.72 -15.51
C ALA A 99 -12.38 -8.26 -16.97
N ARG A 100 -12.47 -9.18 -17.94
CA ARG A 100 -12.42 -8.87 -19.38
C ARG A 100 -13.56 -7.95 -19.86
N TRP A 101 -14.67 -7.81 -19.12
CA TRP A 101 -15.71 -6.85 -19.45
C TRP A 101 -15.26 -5.39 -19.29
N LEU A 102 -14.23 -5.15 -18.47
CA LEU A 102 -13.71 -3.81 -18.16
C LEU A 102 -12.53 -3.39 -19.05
N VAL A 103 -11.92 -4.33 -19.80
CA VAL A 103 -10.74 -4.07 -20.63
C VAL A 103 -11.19 -3.63 -22.04
N PRO A 104 -10.71 -2.48 -22.58
CA PRO A 104 -10.98 -2.10 -23.96
C PRO A 104 -10.29 -3.10 -24.90
N GLY A 105 -11.07 -3.82 -25.71
CA GLY A 105 -10.57 -4.92 -26.54
C GLY A 105 -9.61 -4.46 -27.65
N PRO A 106 -8.50 -5.20 -27.92
CA PRO A 106 -7.64 -4.96 -29.07
C PRO A 106 -8.30 -5.59 -30.31
N GLY A 107 -9.14 -4.84 -31.04
CA GLY A 107 -9.63 -5.30 -32.34
C GLY A 107 -11.05 -4.94 -32.79
N SER A 108 -11.73 -3.93 -32.22
CA SER A 108 -13.02 -3.46 -32.74
C SER A 108 -12.86 -2.51 -33.95
N GLY A 109 -12.16 -2.99 -34.98
CA GLY A 109 -12.02 -2.35 -36.27
C GLY A 109 -13.04 -2.83 -37.30
N SER A 110 -14.27 -3.18 -36.93
CA SER A 110 -15.43 -3.18 -37.83
C SER A 110 -16.73 -3.50 -37.09
N ALA A 111 -17.74 -2.64 -37.31
CA ALA A 111 -19.17 -2.81 -37.04
C ALA A 111 -19.66 -2.98 -35.58
N SER A 112 -20.06 -1.84 -35.00
CA SER A 112 -21.17 -1.66 -34.04
C SER A 112 -21.20 -2.49 -32.74
N SER A 113 -20.43 -2.05 -31.74
CA SER A 113 -20.85 -1.96 -30.34
C SER A 113 -19.88 -1.05 -29.59
N SER A 114 -20.20 0.24 -29.54
CA SER A 114 -19.38 1.28 -28.94
C SER A 114 -19.60 1.35 -27.43
N LEU A 115 -18.65 0.80 -26.66
CA LEU A 115 -18.39 1.21 -25.27
C LEU A 115 -16.87 1.37 -25.14
N SER A 116 -16.40 2.59 -25.41
CA SER A 116 -15.01 3.01 -25.17
C SER A 116 -15.00 3.95 -23.96
N PRO A 117 -14.06 3.82 -23.02
CA PRO A 117 -13.89 4.80 -21.95
C PRO A 117 -13.10 5.98 -22.51
N LEU A 118 -13.77 7.10 -22.77
CA LEU A 118 -13.10 8.40 -22.93
C LEU A 118 -12.64 8.84 -21.55
N ILE A 119 -11.41 8.46 -21.18
CA ILE A 119 -10.65 9.11 -20.12
C ILE A 119 -10.25 10.48 -20.68
N HIS A 120 -11.03 11.52 -20.39
CA HIS A 120 -10.56 12.89 -20.44
C HIS A 120 -10.58 13.46 -19.02
N GLN A 121 -9.39 13.87 -18.57
CA GLN A 121 -9.18 14.76 -17.46
C GLN A 121 -9.86 16.11 -17.76
N ASP A 122 -10.21 16.80 -16.69
CA ASP A 122 -10.87 18.10 -16.60
C ASP A 122 -12.40 18.05 -16.64
N GLY A 123 -12.97 18.29 -15.46
CA GLY A 123 -14.39 18.53 -15.29
C GLY A 123 -14.78 19.83 -15.98
N ASP A 124 -15.60 19.71 -17.02
CA ASP A 124 -16.52 20.73 -17.45
C ASP A 124 -17.71 20.07 -18.17
N PHE A 125 -18.86 20.07 -17.51
CA PHE A 125 -20.15 19.77 -18.13
C PHE A 125 -20.50 20.91 -19.08
N ILE A 126 -20.11 20.80 -20.36
CA ILE A 126 -20.66 21.65 -21.41
C ILE A 126 -21.89 20.95 -22.02
N SER A 127 -23.05 21.51 -21.67
CA SER A 127 -24.27 21.37 -22.44
C SER A 127 -24.06 21.93 -23.85
N SER A 128 -23.95 21.05 -24.85
CA SER A 128 -24.04 21.46 -26.26
C SER A 128 -25.28 20.86 -26.90
N SER A 129 -26.31 21.71 -26.98
CA SER A 129 -27.43 21.64 -27.91
C SER A 129 -26.94 21.44 -29.35
N GLY A 130 -27.42 20.40 -30.02
CA GLY A 130 -27.20 20.15 -31.44
C GLY A 130 -28.17 19.07 -31.95
N ASN A 131 -29.15 19.51 -32.74
CA ASN A 131 -30.20 18.70 -33.33
C ASN A 131 -29.66 17.53 -34.18
N SER A 132 -29.98 16.29 -33.79
CA SER A 132 -30.31 15.21 -34.72
C SER A 132 -31.05 14.09 -33.97
N SER A 133 -32.27 13.81 -34.40
CA SER A 133 -33.18 12.79 -33.88
C SER A 133 -32.68 11.36 -34.17
N SER A 134 -31.75 10.87 -33.35
CA SER A 134 -31.49 9.44 -33.19
C SER A 134 -31.68 9.09 -31.72
N SER A 135 -32.71 8.30 -31.44
CA SER A 135 -33.09 7.75 -30.14
C SER A 135 -31.87 7.32 -29.33
N ARG A 136 -31.66 7.95 -28.17
CA ARG A 136 -30.69 7.53 -27.15
C ARG A 136 -31.18 6.23 -26.50
N SER A 137 -30.95 5.09 -27.14
CA SER A 137 -31.08 3.79 -26.48
C SER A 137 -29.86 3.58 -25.58
N LEU A 138 -30.06 3.25 -24.30
CA LEU A 138 -28.98 2.67 -23.50
C LEU A 138 -28.35 1.50 -24.28
N PRO A 139 -27.02 1.29 -24.20
CA PRO A 139 -26.40 0.14 -24.83
C PRO A 139 -27.04 -1.12 -24.25
N GLN A 140 -27.68 -1.93 -25.10
CA GLN A 140 -28.29 -3.20 -24.70
C GLN A 140 -27.28 -4.09 -23.93
N ASP A 141 -26.00 -3.97 -24.27
CA ASP A 141 -24.87 -4.61 -23.60
C ASP A 141 -24.77 -4.31 -22.09
N LEU A 142 -25.19 -3.13 -21.62
CA LEU A 142 -25.14 -2.75 -20.21
C LEU A 142 -26.25 -3.42 -19.39
N GLU A 143 -27.45 -3.54 -19.97
CA GLU A 143 -28.55 -4.29 -19.35
C GLU A 143 -28.22 -5.77 -19.24
N ASP A 144 -27.61 -6.34 -20.28
CA ASP A 144 -27.18 -7.74 -20.29
C ASP A 144 -26.06 -7.99 -19.27
N MET A 145 -25.10 -7.06 -19.15
CA MET A 145 -24.07 -7.12 -18.09
C MET A 145 -24.67 -7.03 -16.69
N ALA A 146 -25.60 -6.09 -16.44
CA ALA A 146 -26.28 -5.97 -15.15
C ALA A 146 -27.06 -7.24 -14.80
N ARG A 147 -27.74 -7.83 -15.77
CA ARG A 147 -28.49 -9.08 -15.58
C ARG A 147 -27.56 -10.26 -15.26
N ALA A 148 -26.43 -10.35 -15.95
CA ALA A 148 -25.41 -11.36 -15.66
C ALA A 148 -24.81 -11.18 -14.25
N PHE A 149 -24.46 -9.94 -13.84
CA PHE A 149 -23.99 -9.67 -12.48
C PHE A 149 -25.03 -10.06 -11.41
N ALA A 150 -26.31 -9.76 -11.63
CA ALA A 150 -27.38 -10.13 -10.71
C ALA A 150 -27.52 -11.65 -10.51
N LEU A 151 -27.12 -12.46 -11.49
CA LEU A 151 -27.10 -13.92 -11.39
C LEU A 151 -25.81 -14.44 -10.74
N ILE A 152 -24.67 -13.83 -11.06
CA ILE A 152 -23.34 -14.30 -10.64
C ILE A 152 -23.02 -13.92 -9.19
N LEU A 153 -23.37 -12.71 -8.74
CA LEU A 153 -22.94 -12.18 -7.43
C LEU A 153 -23.33 -13.04 -6.22
N PRO A 154 -24.56 -13.61 -6.12
CA PRO A 154 -24.93 -14.50 -5.01
C PRO A 154 -24.11 -15.79 -4.94
N ILE A 155 -23.43 -16.15 -6.03
CA ILE A 155 -22.71 -17.41 -6.20
C ILE A 155 -21.20 -17.19 -6.10
N VAL A 156 -20.72 -16.12 -6.73
CA VAL A 156 -19.31 -15.69 -6.75
C VAL A 156 -19.24 -14.24 -6.25
N PRO A 157 -19.28 -14.01 -4.92
CA PRO A 157 -19.21 -12.66 -4.32
C PRO A 157 -17.94 -11.89 -4.67
N GLN A 158 -16.85 -12.58 -5.02
CA GLN A 158 -15.55 -12.00 -5.40
C GLN A 158 -15.65 -10.99 -6.54
N VAL A 159 -16.65 -11.14 -7.41
CA VAL A 159 -16.88 -10.30 -8.59
C VAL A 159 -17.50 -8.94 -8.23
N LYS A 160 -17.95 -8.73 -6.99
CA LYS A 160 -18.60 -7.49 -6.52
C LYS A 160 -17.77 -6.24 -6.82
N SER A 161 -16.46 -6.29 -6.61
CA SER A 161 -15.56 -5.15 -6.84
C SER A 161 -15.60 -4.68 -8.29
N PHE A 162 -15.62 -5.61 -9.25
CA PHE A 162 -15.75 -5.30 -10.67
C PHE A 162 -17.13 -4.75 -11.03
N ALA A 163 -18.19 -5.27 -10.42
CA ALA A 163 -19.55 -4.77 -10.64
C ALA A 163 -19.69 -3.31 -10.19
N VAL A 164 -19.28 -3.00 -8.95
CA VAL A 164 -19.33 -1.63 -8.41
C VAL A 164 -18.47 -0.69 -9.27
N ARG A 165 -17.27 -1.13 -9.64
CA ARG A 165 -16.39 -0.35 -10.51
C ARG A 165 -17.02 -0.06 -11.87
N LEU A 166 -17.61 -1.06 -12.53
CA LEU A 166 -18.28 -0.87 -13.81
C LEU A 166 -19.42 0.14 -13.66
N PHE A 167 -20.31 -0.05 -12.69
CA PHE A 167 -21.49 0.80 -12.52
C PHE A 167 -21.20 2.20 -11.95
N SER A 168 -20.00 2.45 -11.41
CA SER A 168 -19.58 3.80 -11.01
C SER A 168 -19.28 4.72 -12.20
N HIS A 169 -18.92 4.15 -13.36
CA HIS A 169 -18.57 4.90 -14.57
C HIS A 169 -19.69 4.96 -15.60
N TYR A 170 -20.76 4.18 -15.43
CA TYR A 170 -21.87 4.08 -16.37
C TYR A 170 -23.21 4.49 -15.75
N PRO A 171 -24.16 4.99 -16.56
CA PRO A 171 -25.50 5.34 -16.09
C PRO A 171 -26.28 4.13 -15.57
N SER A 172 -27.33 4.41 -14.79
CA SER A 172 -28.20 3.37 -14.23
C SER A 172 -28.89 2.55 -15.35
N PRO A 173 -29.05 1.22 -15.19
CA PRO A 173 -29.70 0.35 -16.18
C PRO A 173 -31.16 0.73 -16.50
N PHE A 174 -31.77 1.59 -15.67
CA PHE A 174 -33.18 1.96 -15.72
C PHE A 174 -33.41 3.45 -16.07
N GLU A 175 -32.36 4.18 -16.47
CA GLU A 175 -32.51 5.60 -16.85
C GLU A 175 -33.50 5.79 -18.02
N TRP A 176 -33.64 4.79 -18.89
CA TRP A 176 -34.61 4.80 -19.98
C TRP A 176 -36.07 4.85 -19.50
N PHE A 177 -36.38 4.53 -18.24
CA PHE A 177 -37.74 4.70 -17.71
C PHE A 177 -38.20 6.17 -17.77
N ASN A 178 -37.28 7.14 -17.70
CA ASN A 178 -37.61 8.56 -17.86
C ASN A 178 -38.01 8.93 -19.30
N THR A 179 -37.75 8.06 -20.28
CA THR A 179 -38.11 8.26 -21.68
C THR A 179 -39.49 7.71 -22.05
N LEU A 180 -40.16 7.02 -21.12
CA LEU A 180 -41.52 6.50 -21.29
C LEU A 180 -42.52 7.65 -21.37
N THR A 181 -43.44 7.60 -22.34
CA THR A 181 -44.47 8.63 -22.54
C THR A 181 -45.79 8.24 -21.89
N ASP A 182 -46.68 9.19 -21.61
CA ASP A 182 -48.01 8.94 -21.03
C ASP A 182 -48.83 7.87 -21.79
N LYS A 183 -48.56 7.67 -23.09
CA LYS A 183 -49.19 6.62 -23.90
C LYS A 183 -48.70 5.22 -23.52
N ASP A 184 -47.43 5.07 -23.17
CA ASP A 184 -46.84 3.80 -22.74
C ASP A 184 -47.34 3.39 -21.35
N PHE A 185 -47.61 4.37 -20.48
CA PHE A 185 -48.21 4.13 -19.15
C PHE A 185 -49.66 3.62 -19.22
N GLN A 186 -50.43 4.06 -20.23
CA GLN A 186 -51.85 3.72 -20.37
C GLN A 186 -52.10 2.48 -21.24
N ALA A 187 -51.28 2.26 -22.29
CA ALA A 187 -51.38 1.13 -23.22
C ALA A 187 -50.02 0.41 -23.37
N PRO A 188 -49.65 -0.45 -22.42
CA PRO A 188 -48.32 -1.05 -22.35
C PRO A 188 -48.07 -2.04 -23.50
N SER A 189 -46.99 -1.85 -24.25
CA SER A 189 -46.55 -2.85 -25.23
C SER A 189 -45.90 -4.05 -24.52
N GLU A 190 -46.24 -5.26 -24.92
CA GLU A 190 -45.78 -6.51 -24.26
C GLU A 190 -44.24 -6.61 -24.20
N SER A 191 -43.55 -6.12 -25.23
CA SER A 191 -42.08 -6.11 -25.29
C SER A 191 -41.43 -5.14 -24.30
N VAL A 192 -42.02 -3.95 -24.09
CA VAL A 192 -41.49 -2.94 -23.17
C VAL A 192 -41.76 -3.35 -21.73
N THR A 193 -42.95 -3.88 -21.44
CA THR A 193 -43.29 -4.42 -20.12
C THR A 193 -42.37 -5.58 -19.74
N LYS A 194 -42.07 -6.50 -20.67
CA LYS A 194 -41.13 -7.60 -20.42
C LYS A 194 -39.71 -7.08 -20.12
N ARG A 195 -39.21 -6.10 -20.89
CA ARG A 195 -37.90 -5.47 -20.65
C ARG A 195 -37.85 -4.76 -19.30
N ALA A 196 -38.91 -4.05 -18.93
CA ALA A 196 -39.00 -3.36 -17.64
C ALA A 196 -39.04 -4.35 -16.46
N LEU A 197 -39.78 -5.46 -16.58
CA LEU A 197 -39.83 -6.52 -15.57
C LEU A 197 -38.45 -7.16 -15.37
N ASP A 198 -37.74 -7.50 -16.45
CA ASP A 198 -36.38 -8.05 -16.38
C ASP A 198 -35.40 -7.07 -15.71
N THR A 199 -35.52 -5.78 -16.04
CA THR A 199 -34.66 -4.71 -15.47
C THR A 199 -34.93 -4.52 -13.98
N LEU A 200 -36.20 -4.46 -13.55
CA LEU A 200 -36.55 -4.35 -12.14
C LEU A 200 -36.17 -5.61 -11.35
N MET A 201 -36.33 -6.80 -11.94
CA MET A 201 -35.90 -8.04 -11.30
C MET A 201 -34.38 -8.06 -11.10
N THR A 202 -33.63 -7.56 -12.08
CA THR A 202 -32.16 -7.37 -11.97
C THR A 202 -31.82 -6.41 -10.83
N CYS A 203 -32.50 -5.26 -10.75
CA CYS A 203 -32.31 -4.30 -9.68
C CYS A 203 -32.63 -4.89 -8.30
N PHE A 204 -33.74 -5.62 -8.19
CA PHE A 204 -34.15 -6.31 -6.97
C PHE A 204 -33.08 -7.32 -6.51
N ARG A 205 -32.50 -8.10 -7.43
CA ARG A 205 -31.42 -9.04 -7.12
C ARG A 205 -30.14 -8.34 -6.65
N LEU A 206 -29.75 -7.24 -7.29
CA LEU A 206 -28.57 -6.46 -6.88
C LEU A 206 -28.77 -5.80 -5.50
N LEU A 207 -29.95 -5.22 -5.28
CA LEU A 207 -30.32 -4.59 -4.01
C LEU A 207 -30.40 -5.61 -2.86
N THR A 208 -30.97 -6.79 -3.09
CA THR A 208 -31.05 -7.85 -2.07
C THR A 208 -29.69 -8.44 -1.72
N PHE A 209 -28.75 -8.50 -2.67
CA PHE A 209 -27.39 -8.99 -2.41
C PHE A 209 -26.56 -7.99 -1.59
N SER A 210 -26.49 -6.72 -1.99
CA SER A 210 -25.73 -5.71 -1.25
C SER A 210 -26.37 -4.31 -1.35
N PRO A 211 -27.31 -3.97 -0.44
CA PRO A 211 -28.01 -2.69 -0.47
C PRO A 211 -27.06 -1.49 -0.38
N SER A 212 -26.11 -1.52 0.56
CA SER A 212 -25.19 -0.41 0.83
C SER A 212 -24.32 0.00 -0.36
N ALA A 213 -23.96 -0.97 -1.21
CA ALA A 213 -23.15 -0.71 -2.40
C ALA A 213 -23.99 -0.10 -3.54
N PHE A 214 -25.14 -0.71 -3.87
CA PHE A 214 -25.92 -0.32 -5.05
C PHE A 214 -26.88 0.87 -4.82
N ILE A 215 -27.28 1.16 -3.58
CA ILE A 215 -28.13 2.32 -3.29
C ILE A 215 -27.41 3.63 -3.63
N ASN A 216 -26.12 3.73 -3.31
CA ASN A 216 -25.34 4.96 -3.51
C ASN A 216 -24.82 5.14 -4.95
N LEU A 217 -24.89 4.11 -5.80
CA LEU A 217 -24.36 4.15 -7.17
C LEU A 217 -25.31 4.83 -8.16
N TRP A 218 -26.62 4.74 -7.95
CA TRP A 218 -27.63 5.16 -8.92
C TRP A 218 -28.66 6.11 -8.30
N ASP A 219 -29.22 6.99 -9.12
CA ASP A 219 -30.42 7.75 -8.77
C ASP A 219 -31.67 6.89 -9.01
N TRP A 220 -32.33 6.48 -7.93
CA TRP A 220 -33.50 5.60 -7.96
C TRP A 220 -34.82 6.32 -8.20
N SER A 221 -34.81 7.65 -8.38
CA SER A 221 -35.99 8.47 -8.66
C SER A 221 -36.88 7.95 -9.82
N PRO A 222 -36.34 7.42 -10.94
CA PRO A 222 -37.16 6.93 -12.06
C PRO A 222 -38.10 5.77 -11.70
N ILE A 223 -37.80 5.00 -10.66
CA ILE A 223 -38.64 3.87 -10.23
C ILE A 223 -39.98 4.36 -9.66
N TYR A 224 -40.04 5.57 -9.07
CA TYR A 224 -41.30 6.13 -8.58
C TYR A 224 -42.31 6.36 -9.69
N ASN A 225 -41.85 6.75 -10.88
CA ASN A 225 -42.72 6.96 -12.04
C ASN A 225 -43.41 5.66 -12.49
N LEU A 226 -42.81 4.49 -12.21
CA LEU A 226 -43.41 3.20 -12.55
C LEU A 226 -44.61 2.83 -11.67
N LEU A 227 -44.84 3.50 -10.54
CA LEU A 227 -46.01 3.26 -9.70
C LEU A 227 -47.33 3.65 -10.39
N SER A 228 -47.28 4.57 -11.37
CA SER A 228 -48.42 4.95 -12.20
C SER A 228 -48.61 4.06 -13.44
N TYR A 229 -47.75 3.07 -13.67
CA TYR A 229 -47.83 2.19 -14.84
C TYR A 229 -48.96 1.17 -14.72
N ASN A 230 -49.69 0.91 -15.81
CA ASN A 230 -50.86 0.01 -15.82
C ASN A 230 -50.47 -1.47 -15.90
N ASP A 231 -49.60 -1.93 -15.00
CA ASP A 231 -49.24 -3.35 -14.81
C ASP A 231 -48.94 -3.65 -13.34
N ASP A 232 -49.63 -4.65 -12.77
CA ASP A 232 -49.54 -4.94 -11.34
C ASP A 232 -48.25 -5.69 -10.96
N ALA A 233 -47.62 -6.42 -11.89
CA ALA A 233 -46.33 -7.07 -11.64
C ALA A 233 -45.18 -6.06 -11.55
N LEU A 234 -45.16 -5.06 -12.43
CA LEU A 234 -44.20 -3.95 -12.38
C LEU A 234 -44.34 -3.12 -11.10
N LYS A 235 -45.57 -2.75 -10.72
CA LYS A 235 -45.82 -2.03 -9.45
C LYS A 235 -45.33 -2.83 -8.25
N TYR A 236 -45.60 -4.13 -8.22
CA TYR A 236 -45.14 -5.01 -7.14
C TYR A 236 -43.62 -4.98 -6.98
N LEU A 237 -42.88 -5.18 -8.08
CA LEU A 237 -41.41 -5.15 -8.06
C LEU A 237 -40.85 -3.77 -7.73
N ALA A 238 -41.45 -2.70 -8.25
CA ALA A 238 -41.06 -1.32 -7.93
C ALA A 238 -41.21 -1.03 -6.43
N ILE A 239 -42.35 -1.41 -5.82
CA ILE A 239 -42.59 -1.28 -4.38
C ILE A 239 -41.57 -2.09 -3.58
N ARG A 240 -41.22 -3.31 -4.02
CA ARG A 240 -40.20 -4.13 -3.35
C ARG A 240 -38.80 -3.53 -3.43
N CYS A 241 -38.42 -2.94 -4.56
CA CYS A 241 -37.14 -2.22 -4.68
C CYS A 241 -37.11 -0.99 -3.77
N LEU A 242 -38.17 -0.16 -3.80
CA LEU A 242 -38.31 1.01 -2.95
C LEU A 242 -38.32 0.68 -1.46
N ALA A 243 -38.91 -0.46 -1.08
CA ALA A 243 -38.89 -0.94 0.30
C ALA A 243 -37.47 -1.19 0.82
N ILE A 244 -36.58 -1.73 -0.01
CA ILE A 244 -35.17 -1.95 0.34
C ILE A 244 -34.41 -0.62 0.40
N ILE A 245 -34.66 0.29 -0.54
CA ILE A 245 -33.96 1.57 -0.63
C ILE A 245 -34.30 2.49 0.54
N LEU A 246 -35.58 2.56 0.92
CA LEU A 246 -36.08 3.42 1.98
C LEU A 246 -36.10 2.76 3.37
N ASP A 247 -35.64 1.51 3.49
CA ASP A 247 -35.68 0.71 4.72
C ASP A 247 -37.10 0.69 5.34
N ILE A 248 -38.10 0.39 4.51
CA ILE A 248 -39.53 0.40 4.89
C ILE A 248 -39.86 -0.84 5.70
N ARG A 249 -40.58 -0.66 6.81
CA ARG A 249 -41.11 -1.77 7.62
C ARG A 249 -42.20 -2.58 6.89
N ASP A 250 -42.29 -3.86 7.19
CA ASP A 250 -43.25 -4.79 6.55
C ASP A 250 -44.72 -4.35 6.62
N ASP A 251 -45.15 -3.69 7.71
CA ASP A 251 -46.51 -3.15 7.87
C ASP A 251 -46.84 -2.08 6.83
N GLN A 252 -45.87 -1.22 6.56
CA GLN A 252 -45.96 -0.14 5.58
C GLN A 252 -45.89 -0.68 4.15
N ILE A 253 -45.08 -1.72 3.90
CA ILE A 253 -45.05 -2.41 2.60
C ILE A 253 -46.42 -3.00 2.30
N GLY A 254 -47.02 -3.72 3.26
CA GLY A 254 -48.36 -4.30 3.09
C GLY A 254 -49.44 -3.24 2.82
N SER A 255 -49.31 -2.05 3.41
CA SER A 255 -50.22 -0.92 3.16
C SER A 255 -50.02 -0.30 1.78
N ALA A 256 -48.77 -0.12 1.34
CA ALA A 256 -48.44 0.38 0.00
C ALA A 256 -48.92 -0.58 -1.10
N LEU A 257 -48.73 -1.89 -0.91
CA LEU A 257 -49.24 -2.91 -1.82
C LEU A 257 -50.76 -2.83 -1.96
N LYS A 258 -51.50 -2.70 -0.86
CA LYS A 258 -52.97 -2.55 -0.89
C LYS A 258 -53.46 -1.27 -1.55
N ALA A 259 -52.67 -0.20 -1.51
CA ALA A 259 -53.05 1.10 -2.08
C ALA A 259 -52.85 1.17 -3.61
N HIS A 260 -51.83 0.49 -4.14
CA HIS A 260 -51.44 0.60 -5.56
C HIS A 260 -51.81 -0.61 -6.43
N LEU A 261 -52.11 -1.77 -5.83
CA LEU A 261 -52.45 -2.99 -6.55
C LEU A 261 -53.96 -3.24 -6.60
N SER A 262 -54.40 -3.90 -7.68
CA SER A 262 -55.78 -4.31 -7.84
C SER A 262 -56.15 -5.40 -6.81
N PRO A 263 -57.29 -5.29 -6.10
CA PRO A 263 -57.66 -6.28 -5.09
C PRO A 263 -58.00 -7.64 -5.72
N GLY A 264 -57.36 -8.71 -5.21
CA GLY A 264 -57.72 -10.11 -5.52
C GLY A 264 -57.09 -10.74 -6.77
N THR A 265 -56.03 -10.15 -7.33
CA THR A 265 -55.33 -10.70 -8.51
C THR A 265 -54.08 -11.49 -8.11
N ASP A 266 -53.98 -12.74 -8.58
CA ASP A 266 -52.75 -13.54 -8.49
C ASP A 266 -51.70 -12.98 -9.46
N ILE A 267 -50.79 -12.16 -8.94
CA ILE A 267 -49.74 -11.53 -9.74
C ILE A 267 -48.67 -12.56 -10.08
N ASN A 268 -48.59 -12.92 -11.36
CA ASN A 268 -47.57 -13.80 -11.90
C ASN A 268 -46.92 -13.13 -13.12
N TRP A 269 -45.60 -13.26 -13.25
CA TRP A 269 -44.86 -12.77 -14.41
C TRP A 269 -43.76 -13.75 -14.80
N ILE A 270 -43.15 -13.54 -15.96
CA ILE A 270 -42.01 -14.30 -16.44
C ILE A 270 -40.83 -13.34 -16.51
N ALA A 271 -39.73 -13.69 -15.85
CA ALA A 271 -38.44 -13.03 -15.98
C ALA A 271 -37.42 -14.07 -16.44
N GLY A 272 -36.78 -13.82 -17.58
CA GLY A 272 -35.98 -14.85 -18.27
C GLY A 272 -36.82 -16.07 -18.68
N SER A 273 -36.43 -17.26 -18.21
CA SER A 273 -37.13 -18.54 -18.43
C SER A 273 -37.98 -19.00 -17.24
N GLN A 274 -38.01 -18.25 -16.14
CA GLN A 274 -38.64 -18.66 -14.90
C GLN A 274 -39.94 -17.87 -14.64
N LYS A 275 -40.99 -18.60 -14.25
CA LYS A 275 -42.28 -18.00 -13.88
C LYS A 275 -42.27 -17.68 -12.39
N TYR A 276 -42.54 -16.43 -12.03
CA TYR A 276 -42.58 -15.95 -10.66
C TYR A 276 -44.00 -15.73 -10.19
N ARG A 277 -44.20 -15.93 -8.89
CA ARG A 277 -45.42 -15.56 -8.15
C ARG A 277 -45.04 -14.53 -7.10
N ALA A 278 -45.79 -13.43 -7.02
CA ALA A 278 -45.48 -12.30 -6.13
C ALA A 278 -45.26 -12.73 -4.67
N ASP A 279 -46.14 -13.57 -4.12
CA ASP A 279 -46.09 -14.00 -2.71
C ASP A 279 -44.87 -14.87 -2.36
N LEU A 280 -44.28 -15.53 -3.36
CA LEU A 280 -43.18 -16.48 -3.17
C LEU A 280 -41.85 -15.96 -3.73
N LEU A 281 -41.77 -14.70 -4.16
CA LEU A 281 -40.60 -14.15 -4.85
C LEU A 281 -39.29 -14.41 -4.10
N THR A 282 -39.25 -14.10 -2.80
CA THR A 282 -38.04 -14.27 -1.96
C THR A 282 -37.67 -15.74 -1.77
N LEU A 283 -38.66 -16.62 -1.59
CA LEU A 283 -38.45 -18.06 -1.45
C LEU A 283 -37.92 -18.69 -2.74
N MET A 284 -38.48 -18.30 -3.89
CA MET A 284 -38.07 -18.82 -5.19
C MET A 284 -36.65 -18.40 -5.56
N GLU A 285 -36.24 -17.17 -5.23
CA GLU A 285 -34.86 -16.74 -5.41
C GLU A 285 -33.89 -17.45 -4.45
N GLN A 286 -34.29 -17.67 -3.20
CA GLN A 286 -33.46 -18.41 -2.24
C GLN A 286 -33.24 -19.86 -2.67
N ASP A 287 -34.28 -20.53 -3.19
CA ASP A 287 -34.19 -21.89 -3.72
C ASP A 287 -33.29 -21.96 -4.97
N ARG A 288 -33.37 -20.94 -5.84
CA ARG A 288 -32.46 -20.82 -7.01
C ARG A 288 -31.00 -20.70 -6.57
N ILE A 289 -30.71 -19.84 -5.59
CA ILE A 289 -29.35 -19.61 -5.10
C ILE A 289 -28.81 -20.87 -4.42
N SER A 290 -29.61 -21.54 -3.59
CA SER A 290 -29.19 -22.77 -2.90
C SER A 290 -28.93 -23.91 -3.89
N ALA A 291 -29.79 -24.10 -4.89
CA ALA A 291 -29.61 -25.08 -5.94
C ALA A 291 -28.31 -24.83 -6.75
N ALA A 292 -28.02 -23.56 -7.07
CA ALA A 292 -26.80 -23.18 -7.76
C ALA A 292 -25.53 -23.43 -6.92
N GLN A 293 -25.56 -23.09 -5.63
CA GLN A 293 -24.45 -23.35 -4.70
C GLN A 293 -24.21 -24.86 -4.53
N LEU A 294 -25.27 -25.67 -4.45
CA LEU A 294 -25.19 -27.13 -4.40
C LEU A 294 -24.59 -27.72 -5.68
N ALA A 295 -24.99 -27.21 -6.86
CA ALA A 295 -24.41 -27.65 -8.14
C ALA A 295 -22.89 -27.38 -8.20
N LEU A 296 -22.44 -26.22 -7.68
CA LEU A 296 -21.01 -25.92 -7.59
C LEU A 296 -20.25 -26.82 -6.63
N PHE A 297 -20.85 -27.21 -5.51
CA PHE A 297 -20.22 -28.10 -4.54
C PHE A 297 -20.08 -29.53 -5.08
N ASN A 298 -21.08 -29.99 -5.85
CA ASN A 298 -21.15 -31.36 -6.36
C ASN A 298 -20.33 -31.59 -7.65
N ASN A 299 -19.77 -30.55 -8.27
CA ASN A 299 -19.09 -30.68 -9.55
C ASN A 299 -17.73 -31.40 -9.39
N PRO A 300 -17.56 -32.63 -9.94
CA PRO A 300 -16.35 -33.44 -9.75
C PRO A 300 -15.15 -32.96 -10.57
N THR A 301 -15.33 -31.96 -11.45
CA THR A 301 -14.25 -31.36 -12.25
C THR A 301 -13.15 -30.70 -11.41
N LEU A 302 -13.44 -30.39 -10.13
CA LEU A 302 -12.46 -29.86 -9.16
C LEU A 302 -11.77 -30.94 -8.29
N SER A 303 -12.29 -32.17 -8.22
CA SER A 303 -11.84 -33.17 -7.23
C SER A 303 -10.88 -34.24 -7.77
N GLY A 304 -10.51 -34.19 -9.06
CA GLY A 304 -9.80 -35.27 -9.74
C GLY A 304 -8.51 -34.87 -10.44
N ILE A 305 -7.56 -34.20 -9.77
CA ILE A 305 -6.18 -34.09 -10.30
C ILE A 305 -5.50 -35.44 -10.07
N THR A 306 -5.62 -36.35 -11.04
CA THR A 306 -4.74 -37.52 -11.13
C THR A 306 -3.62 -37.18 -12.09
N GLU A 307 -2.37 -37.41 -11.68
CA GLU A 307 -1.11 -36.97 -12.32
C GLU A 307 -0.84 -37.54 -13.74
N LYS A 308 -1.84 -38.00 -14.50
CA LYS A 308 -1.65 -38.84 -15.68
C LYS A 308 -2.36 -38.43 -16.98
N SER A 309 -2.90 -37.22 -17.14
CA SER A 309 -3.31 -36.75 -18.47
C SER A 309 -2.68 -35.42 -18.86
N THR A 310 -2.35 -35.29 -20.14
CA THR A 310 -1.96 -34.05 -20.80
C THR A 310 -3.18 -33.11 -20.86
N TYR A 311 -3.33 -32.24 -19.88
CA TYR A 311 -4.34 -31.17 -19.86
C TYR A 311 -3.72 -29.85 -20.34
N ARG A 312 -4.54 -28.96 -20.91
CA ARG A 312 -4.10 -27.61 -21.31
C ARG A 312 -3.92 -26.73 -20.07
N ARG A 313 -2.77 -26.06 -19.96
CA ARG A 313 -2.48 -25.10 -18.88
C ARG A 313 -2.60 -23.68 -19.41
N ILE A 314 -3.34 -22.83 -18.69
CA ILE A 314 -3.33 -21.38 -18.91
C ILE A 314 -2.05 -20.83 -18.29
N THR A 315 -1.39 -19.88 -18.93
CA THR A 315 -0.22 -19.19 -18.38
C THR A 315 -0.60 -17.85 -17.76
N VAL A 316 0.25 -17.30 -16.88
CA VAL A 316 -0.01 -15.99 -16.24
C VAL A 316 -0.19 -14.88 -17.28
N ASP A 317 0.47 -15.01 -18.43
CA ASP A 317 0.36 -14.06 -19.54
C ASP A 317 -1.03 -14.08 -20.20
N ASP A 318 -1.75 -15.19 -20.15
CA ASP A 318 -3.09 -15.33 -20.76
C ASP A 318 -4.20 -14.64 -19.94
N LEU A 319 -3.93 -14.24 -18.70
CA LEU A 319 -4.90 -13.58 -17.82
C LEU A 319 -5.13 -12.12 -18.20
N SER A 320 -6.29 -11.58 -17.80
CA SER A 320 -6.59 -10.17 -17.95
C SER A 320 -5.61 -9.31 -17.13
N PRO A 321 -5.29 -8.07 -17.55
CA PRO A 321 -4.42 -7.18 -16.77
C PRO A 321 -4.99 -6.83 -15.39
N LEU A 322 -6.31 -7.02 -15.20
CA LEU A 322 -7.05 -6.73 -13.97
C LEU A 322 -7.16 -7.93 -13.02
N THR A 323 -6.55 -9.06 -13.34
CA THR A 323 -6.53 -10.27 -12.51
C THR A 323 -5.11 -10.75 -12.27
N VAL A 324 -4.92 -11.42 -11.13
CA VAL A 324 -3.61 -11.96 -10.73
C VAL A 324 -3.78 -13.33 -10.13
N ASN A 325 -2.94 -14.28 -10.52
CA ASN A 325 -2.84 -15.57 -9.84
C ASN A 325 -1.84 -15.49 -8.69
N LEU A 326 -2.34 -15.61 -7.46
CA LEU A 326 -1.53 -15.74 -6.25
C LEU A 326 -1.46 -17.21 -5.85
N CYS A 327 -0.42 -17.92 -6.33
CA CYS A 327 -0.10 -19.30 -5.96
C CYS A 327 -1.30 -20.28 -5.96
N GLY A 328 -2.25 -20.11 -6.86
CA GLY A 328 -3.43 -20.96 -6.96
C GLY A 328 -4.76 -20.25 -6.67
N VAL A 329 -4.77 -18.93 -6.45
CA VAL A 329 -5.99 -18.16 -6.20
C VAL A 329 -6.03 -16.94 -7.11
N LEU A 330 -7.09 -16.79 -7.90
CA LEU A 330 -7.30 -15.57 -8.69
C LEU A 330 -7.83 -14.44 -7.79
N LEU A 331 -7.17 -13.29 -7.86
CA LEU A 331 -7.55 -12.06 -7.17
C LEU A 331 -7.68 -10.89 -8.17
N ALA A 332 -8.45 -9.88 -7.79
CA ALA A 332 -8.60 -8.65 -8.57
C ALA A 332 -7.39 -7.72 -8.35
N ARG A 333 -6.85 -7.17 -9.45
CA ARG A 333 -5.78 -6.14 -9.45
C ARG A 333 -6.37 -4.73 -9.39
N SER A 334 -5.67 -3.81 -8.72
CA SER A 334 -6.01 -2.38 -8.70
C SER A 334 -5.49 -1.62 -9.93
N ASP A 335 -6.19 -0.54 -10.31
CA ASP A 335 -5.85 0.34 -11.45
C ASP A 335 -4.69 1.31 -11.19
N ASN A 336 -4.29 1.47 -9.93
CA ASN A 336 -3.29 2.48 -9.54
C ASN A 336 -1.88 2.19 -10.09
N THR A 337 -1.72 1.14 -10.89
CA THR A 337 -0.54 0.99 -11.74
C THR A 337 -0.61 2.06 -12.82
N HIS A 338 0.20 3.10 -12.66
CA HIS A 338 0.51 4.07 -13.70
C HIS A 338 0.60 3.34 -15.05
N GLN A 339 -0.29 3.67 -16.00
CA GLN A 339 -0.45 3.05 -17.32
C GLN A 339 0.80 3.19 -18.25
N GLY A 340 2.01 3.33 -17.70
CA GLY A 340 3.25 3.58 -18.42
C GLY A 340 4.39 2.58 -18.17
N GLU A 341 4.32 1.67 -17.20
CA GLU A 341 5.43 0.73 -16.89
C GLU A 341 4.96 -0.73 -16.81
N TYR A 342 4.34 -1.24 -17.88
CA TYR A 342 4.05 -2.68 -18.02
C TYR A 342 5.30 -3.54 -18.28
N SER A 343 6.51 -3.10 -17.91
CA SER A 343 7.77 -3.70 -18.40
C SER A 343 8.85 -3.94 -17.37
N ILE A 344 8.66 -3.53 -16.12
CA ILE A 344 9.63 -3.83 -15.06
C ILE A 344 8.81 -4.21 -13.83
N LEU A 345 8.44 -5.50 -13.71
CA LEU A 345 8.17 -6.04 -12.39
C LEU A 345 9.43 -5.73 -11.56
N PRO A 346 9.38 -4.84 -10.55
CA PRO A 346 10.53 -4.64 -9.68
C PRO A 346 10.88 -6.02 -9.11
N GLN A 347 12.16 -6.40 -9.24
CA GLN A 347 12.69 -7.74 -8.94
C GLN A 347 11.94 -8.41 -7.77
N HIS A 348 11.54 -9.67 -7.94
CA HIS A 348 10.92 -10.44 -6.85
C HIS A 348 11.88 -10.50 -5.66
N ASN A 349 11.66 -9.66 -4.65
CA ASN A 349 12.49 -9.65 -3.44
C ASN A 349 12.26 -10.91 -2.60
N LEU A 350 11.08 -11.52 -2.73
CA LEU A 350 10.69 -12.74 -2.03
C LEU A 350 10.88 -13.98 -2.91
N VAL A 351 11.65 -14.95 -2.42
CA VAL A 351 11.88 -16.25 -3.05
C VAL A 351 10.70 -17.19 -2.77
N LEU A 352 10.11 -17.75 -3.83
CA LEU A 352 8.92 -18.61 -3.75
C LEU A 352 9.27 -20.06 -3.37
N THR A 353 9.51 -20.29 -2.08
CA THR A 353 9.63 -21.65 -1.51
C THR A 353 8.28 -22.35 -1.39
N GLU A 354 8.27 -23.65 -1.10
CA GLU A 354 7.03 -24.43 -0.98
C GLU A 354 6.14 -23.92 0.16
N THR A 355 6.71 -23.67 1.34
CA THR A 355 6.00 -23.07 2.47
C THR A 355 5.54 -21.64 2.17
N THR A 356 6.34 -20.85 1.45
CA THR A 356 5.95 -19.49 1.03
C THR A 356 4.75 -19.53 0.10
N LYS A 357 4.75 -20.43 -0.90
CA LYS A 357 3.60 -20.64 -1.80
C LYS A 357 2.35 -21.08 -1.04
N HIS A 358 2.50 -21.99 -0.08
CA HIS A 358 1.38 -22.45 0.74
C HIS A 358 0.80 -21.33 1.63
N ASN A 359 1.68 -20.52 2.24
CA ASN A 359 1.28 -19.36 3.04
C ASN A 359 0.58 -18.30 2.17
N LEU A 360 1.13 -17.97 0.99
CA LEU A 360 0.54 -17.04 0.03
C LEU A 360 -0.81 -17.53 -0.49
N HIS A 361 -0.93 -18.82 -0.82
CA HIS A 361 -2.20 -19.44 -1.21
C HIS A 361 -3.26 -19.31 -0.10
N SER A 362 -2.87 -19.58 1.15
CA SER A 362 -3.78 -19.45 2.30
C SER A 362 -4.25 -18.00 2.53
N ILE A 363 -3.34 -17.03 2.37
CA ILE A 363 -3.68 -15.60 2.38
C ILE A 363 -4.60 -15.25 1.21
N GLY A 364 -4.32 -15.76 0.01
CA GLY A 364 -5.14 -15.56 -1.18
C GLY A 364 -6.58 -16.05 -1.00
N LEU A 365 -6.75 -17.24 -0.42
CA LEU A 365 -8.09 -17.77 -0.08
C LEU A 365 -8.82 -16.86 0.91
N ALA A 366 -8.13 -16.41 1.96
CA ALA A 366 -8.72 -15.49 2.94
C ALA A 366 -9.13 -14.16 2.30
N LEU A 367 -8.30 -13.62 1.40
CA LEU A 367 -8.61 -12.38 0.66
C LEU A 367 -9.77 -12.54 -0.31
N SER A 368 -9.92 -13.72 -0.91
CA SER A 368 -11.02 -14.01 -1.83
C SER A 368 -12.40 -13.97 -1.15
N ILE A 369 -12.45 -14.05 0.18
CA ILE A 369 -13.69 -13.87 0.96
C ILE A 369 -13.99 -12.37 1.18
N GLY A 370 -12.95 -11.52 1.10
CA GLY A 370 -13.00 -10.09 1.44
C GLY A 370 -13.08 -9.81 2.95
N ALA A 371 -13.05 -10.82 3.80
CA ALA A 371 -13.11 -10.63 5.25
C ALA A 371 -11.77 -10.13 5.82
N PRO A 372 -11.76 -9.47 7.00
CA PRO A 372 -10.52 -9.10 7.69
C PRO A 372 -9.64 -10.34 7.97
N VAL A 373 -8.33 -10.21 7.75
CA VAL A 373 -7.37 -11.33 7.85
C VAL A 373 -6.42 -11.15 9.02
N LEU A 374 -6.33 -12.15 9.89
CA LEU A 374 -5.38 -12.20 11.00
C LEU A 374 -4.30 -13.24 10.72
N LEU A 375 -3.04 -12.80 10.60
CA LEU A 375 -1.89 -13.67 10.40
C LEU A 375 -1.28 -14.05 11.75
N GLU A 376 -1.38 -15.33 12.12
CA GLU A 376 -0.82 -15.88 13.35
C GLU A 376 0.40 -16.75 13.04
N GLY A 377 1.53 -16.48 13.68
CA GLY A 377 2.74 -17.27 13.48
C GLY A 377 3.89 -16.84 14.37
N VAL A 378 4.95 -17.64 14.39
CA VAL A 378 6.13 -17.31 15.20
C VAL A 378 6.75 -15.98 14.79
N THR A 379 7.48 -15.36 15.72
CA THR A 379 8.25 -14.15 15.44
C THR A 379 9.27 -14.43 14.33
N GLY A 380 9.32 -13.56 13.33
CA GLY A 380 10.27 -13.70 12.21
C GLY A 380 9.87 -14.71 11.12
N ALA A 381 8.64 -15.25 11.11
CA ALA A 381 8.13 -16.09 10.04
C ALA A 381 7.86 -15.36 8.70
N GLY A 382 8.08 -14.04 8.64
CA GLY A 382 7.85 -13.23 7.43
C GLY A 382 6.40 -12.78 7.24
N LYS A 383 5.59 -12.70 8.30
CA LYS A 383 4.16 -12.30 8.24
C LYS A 383 3.94 -10.99 7.47
N THR A 384 4.67 -9.94 7.84
CA THR A 384 4.62 -8.61 7.18
C THR A 384 5.06 -8.70 5.72
N ALA A 385 6.19 -9.37 5.45
CA ALA A 385 6.73 -9.55 4.09
C ALA A 385 5.76 -10.29 3.15
N LEU A 386 4.98 -11.25 3.68
CA LEU A 386 3.93 -11.93 2.91
C LEU A 386 2.81 -10.97 2.52
N VAL A 387 2.36 -10.10 3.42
CA VAL A 387 1.29 -9.12 3.12
C VAL A 387 1.78 -8.08 2.12
N GLU A 388 3.02 -7.59 2.28
CA GLU A 388 3.67 -6.67 1.33
C GLU A 388 3.79 -7.29 -0.07
N GLU A 389 4.21 -8.55 -0.16
CA GLU A 389 4.27 -9.26 -1.44
C GLU A 389 2.90 -9.35 -2.10
N VAL A 390 1.86 -9.69 -1.34
CA VAL A 390 0.49 -9.77 -1.87
C VAL A 390 -0.03 -8.40 -2.31
N ALA A 391 0.26 -7.34 -1.55
CA ALA A 391 -0.10 -5.97 -1.90
C ALA A 391 0.58 -5.56 -3.23
N ARG A 392 1.88 -5.83 -3.36
CA ARG A 392 2.65 -5.58 -4.58
C ARG A 392 2.11 -6.35 -5.78
N VAL A 393 1.88 -7.65 -5.62
CA VAL A 393 1.37 -8.53 -6.70
C VAL A 393 -0.02 -8.09 -7.17
N THR A 394 -0.85 -7.56 -6.27
CA THR A 394 -2.20 -7.04 -6.58
C THR A 394 -2.23 -5.56 -7.02
N GLY A 395 -1.06 -4.91 -7.17
CA GLY A 395 -0.92 -3.53 -7.63
C GLY A 395 -1.40 -2.49 -6.60
N ARG A 396 -1.23 -2.79 -5.32
CA ARG A 396 -1.64 -1.97 -4.17
C ARG A 396 -0.42 -1.59 -3.33
N ASP A 397 0.50 -0.87 -3.96
CA ASP A 397 1.75 -0.43 -3.32
C ASP A 397 1.53 0.66 -2.25
N ASP A 398 0.29 1.15 -2.10
CA ASP A 398 -0.14 2.12 -1.09
C ASP A 398 -0.59 1.49 0.24
N LEU A 399 -0.03 0.32 0.58
CA LEU A 399 -0.26 -0.37 1.84
C LEU A 399 0.13 0.51 3.04
N VAL A 400 -0.83 0.80 3.90
CA VAL A 400 -0.61 1.56 5.14
C VAL A 400 -0.28 0.58 6.26
N LYS A 401 0.87 0.76 6.92
CA LYS A 401 1.30 -0.05 8.07
C LYS A 401 1.13 0.77 9.35
N ILE A 402 0.50 0.20 10.38
CA ILE A 402 0.35 0.81 11.70
C ILE A 402 0.89 -0.15 12.75
N HIS A 403 1.79 0.34 13.58
CA HIS A 403 2.25 -0.34 14.79
C HIS A 403 1.42 0.16 15.96
N LEU A 404 0.89 -0.75 16.77
CA LEU A 404 0.14 -0.39 17.96
C LEU A 404 1.00 -0.70 19.19
N GLY A 405 1.34 0.35 19.94
CA GLY A 405 1.88 0.26 21.28
C GLY A 405 0.78 0.17 22.34
N ASP A 406 1.17 -0.12 23.57
CA ASP A 406 0.30 -0.18 24.75
C ASP A 406 -0.26 1.19 25.16
N GLN A 407 0.38 2.29 24.71
CA GLN A 407 -0.04 3.67 24.98
C GLN A 407 -0.62 4.40 23.75
N THR A 408 -0.88 3.72 22.63
CA THR A 408 -1.40 4.39 21.42
C THR A 408 -2.82 4.90 21.64
N ASP A 409 -3.05 6.22 21.52
CA ASP A 409 -4.39 6.81 21.61
C ASP A 409 -5.21 6.54 20.34
N SER A 410 -6.44 6.05 20.54
CA SER A 410 -7.47 5.90 19.50
C SER A 410 -7.71 7.16 18.64
N LYS A 411 -7.48 8.34 19.20
CA LYS A 411 -7.60 9.62 18.50
C LYS A 411 -6.58 9.79 17.38
N VAL A 412 -5.39 9.21 17.48
CA VAL A 412 -4.40 9.27 16.39
C VAL A 412 -4.89 8.47 15.19
N LEU A 413 -5.58 7.36 15.43
CA LEU A 413 -6.15 6.51 14.40
C LEU A 413 -7.38 7.16 13.73
N LEU A 414 -8.31 7.70 14.52
CA LEU A 414 -9.56 8.29 14.04
C LEU A 414 -9.42 9.73 13.53
N GLY A 415 -8.51 10.49 14.11
CA GLY A 415 -8.31 11.91 13.85
C GLY A 415 -8.64 12.79 15.04
N THR A 416 -8.17 14.04 14.94
CA THR A 416 -8.34 15.07 15.97
C THR A 416 -8.64 16.43 15.34
N TYR A 417 -9.13 17.36 16.16
CA TYR A 417 -9.23 18.76 15.79
C TYR A 417 -7.87 19.43 15.98
N VAL A 418 -7.25 19.84 14.87
CA VAL A 418 -5.94 20.50 14.88
C VAL A 418 -6.11 22.01 14.73
N SER A 419 -5.32 22.77 15.49
CA SER A 419 -5.26 24.23 15.41
C SER A 419 -4.70 24.65 14.05
N THR A 420 -5.39 25.57 13.38
CA THR A 420 -4.91 26.12 12.10
C THR A 420 -4.01 27.35 12.32
N SER A 421 -3.41 27.88 11.25
CA SER A 421 -2.62 29.12 11.28
C SER A 421 -3.42 30.35 11.71
N LYS A 422 -4.75 30.28 11.65
CA LYS A 422 -5.65 31.31 12.18
C LYS A 422 -5.95 31.01 13.67
N PRO A 423 -5.60 31.92 14.60
CA PRO A 423 -5.89 31.73 16.01
C PRO A 423 -7.38 31.52 16.27
N GLY A 424 -7.72 30.51 17.08
CA GLY A 424 -9.10 30.22 17.46
C GLY A 424 -9.89 29.36 16.45
N SER A 425 -9.36 29.04 15.27
CA SER A 425 -10.01 28.08 14.36
C SER A 425 -9.36 26.70 14.41
N PHE A 426 -10.20 25.70 14.64
CA PHE A 426 -9.86 24.29 14.64
C PHE A 426 -10.39 23.63 13.37
N LYS A 427 -9.56 22.85 12.70
CA LYS A 427 -9.96 22.04 11.55
C LYS A 427 -9.86 20.57 11.94
N TRP A 428 -10.90 19.81 11.64
CA TRP A 428 -10.85 18.36 11.77
C TRP A 428 -9.83 17.79 10.78
N GLN A 429 -8.89 17.00 11.28
CA GLN A 429 -7.96 16.24 10.48
C GLN A 429 -8.23 14.75 10.71
N ALA A 430 -8.55 14.04 9.63
CA ALA A 430 -8.74 12.59 9.67
C ALA A 430 -7.44 11.89 10.08
N GLY A 431 -7.55 10.90 10.94
CA GLY A 431 -6.42 10.05 11.34
C GLY A 431 -6.12 9.00 10.29
N VAL A 432 -5.03 8.26 10.50
CA VAL A 432 -4.49 7.30 9.52
C VAL A 432 -5.51 6.22 9.16
N LEU A 433 -6.21 5.67 10.16
CA LEU A 433 -7.25 4.66 9.96
C LEU A 433 -8.43 5.25 9.18
N THR A 434 -8.89 6.45 9.54
CA THR A 434 -10.00 7.11 8.85
C THR A 434 -9.68 7.40 7.39
N THR A 435 -8.47 7.89 7.09
CA THR A 435 -8.04 8.11 5.71
C THR A 435 -7.96 6.81 4.91
N ALA A 436 -7.44 5.73 5.50
CA ALA A 436 -7.35 4.44 4.82
C ALA A 436 -8.74 3.85 4.51
N VAL A 437 -9.68 3.98 5.44
CA VAL A 437 -11.07 3.52 5.30
C VAL A 437 -11.82 4.32 4.22
N GLN A 438 -11.64 5.63 4.17
CA GLN A 438 -12.27 6.52 3.18
C GLN A 438 -11.70 6.31 1.77
N ASP A 439 -10.37 6.22 1.65
CA ASP A 439 -9.68 6.07 0.36
C ASP A 439 -9.74 4.62 -0.16
N GLY A 440 -10.08 3.65 0.69
CA GLY A 440 -10.12 2.23 0.32
C GLY A 440 -8.75 1.58 0.20
N LYS A 441 -7.79 2.03 1.02
CA LYS A 441 -6.42 1.51 1.05
C LYS A 441 -6.34 0.20 1.84
N TRP A 442 -5.31 -0.58 1.59
CA TRP A 442 -4.99 -1.72 2.44
C TRP A 442 -4.34 -1.25 3.74
N LEU A 443 -4.77 -1.83 4.85
CA LEU A 443 -4.26 -1.49 6.18
C LEU A 443 -3.69 -2.73 6.86
N LEU A 444 -2.45 -2.66 7.30
CA LEU A 444 -1.77 -3.68 8.10
C LEU A 444 -1.56 -3.16 9.53
N ILE A 445 -2.13 -3.85 10.51
CA ILE A 445 -1.91 -3.61 11.93
C ILE A 445 -0.90 -4.63 12.44
N GLU A 446 0.27 -4.18 12.87
CA GLU A 446 1.30 -5.06 13.43
C GLU A 446 1.08 -5.34 14.93
N ASP A 447 1.32 -6.59 15.33
CA ASP A 447 1.28 -7.08 16.71
C ASP A 447 0.03 -6.59 17.49
N ILE A 448 -1.15 -6.87 16.93
CA ILE A 448 -2.46 -6.44 17.47
C ILE A 448 -2.71 -6.89 18.92
N ASP A 449 -1.99 -7.91 19.39
CA ASP A 449 -2.03 -8.39 20.77
C ASP A 449 -1.47 -7.38 21.79
N LEU A 450 -0.67 -6.40 21.34
CA LEU A 450 -0.12 -5.33 22.19
C LEU A 450 -1.03 -4.10 22.27
N ALA A 451 -2.08 -4.04 21.45
CA ALA A 451 -2.95 -2.88 21.37
C ALA A 451 -3.84 -2.72 22.62
N PRO A 452 -4.06 -1.48 23.11
CA PRO A 452 -4.97 -1.23 24.21
C PRO A 452 -6.43 -1.54 23.82
N MET A 453 -7.25 -1.88 24.82
CA MET A 453 -8.66 -2.24 24.62
C MET A 453 -9.46 -1.13 23.93
N GLU A 454 -9.11 0.14 24.17
CA GLU A 454 -9.74 1.29 23.53
C GLU A 454 -9.56 1.24 22.00
N VAL A 455 -8.37 0.93 21.52
CA VAL A 455 -8.08 0.80 20.08
C VAL A 455 -8.82 -0.40 19.49
N LEU A 456 -8.83 -1.56 20.17
CA LEU A 456 -9.58 -2.73 19.72
C LEU A 456 -11.09 -2.44 19.61
N SER A 457 -11.64 -1.64 20.52
CA SER A 457 -13.06 -1.26 20.49
C SER A 457 -13.42 -0.42 19.26
N VAL A 458 -12.47 0.39 18.76
CA VAL A 458 -12.64 1.20 17.54
C VAL A 458 -12.62 0.32 16.28
N LEU A 459 -11.87 -0.78 16.30
CA LEU A 459 -11.79 -1.72 15.18
C LEU A 459 -13.03 -2.62 15.08
N LEU A 460 -13.76 -2.86 16.18
CA LEU A 460 -14.88 -3.81 16.20
C LEU A 460 -16.00 -3.47 15.18
N PRO A 461 -16.49 -2.23 15.06
CA PRO A 461 -17.47 -1.87 14.03
C PRO A 461 -16.98 -2.12 12.60
N LEU A 462 -15.67 -1.94 12.35
CA LEU A 462 -15.05 -2.22 11.05
C LEU A 462 -15.03 -3.73 10.76
N LEU A 463 -14.79 -4.57 11.77
CA LEU A 463 -14.81 -6.02 11.65
C LEU A 463 -16.21 -6.58 11.42
N GLU A 464 -17.23 -6.03 12.09
CA GLU A 464 -18.62 -6.53 12.03
C GLU A 464 -19.38 -6.04 10.80
N SER A 465 -19.29 -4.74 10.53
CA SER A 465 -20.19 -4.05 9.59
C SER A 465 -19.47 -3.34 8.46
N ARG A 466 -18.13 -3.38 8.43
CA ARG A 466 -17.30 -2.54 7.55
C ARG A 466 -17.66 -1.05 7.63
N THR A 467 -18.01 -0.58 8.83
CA THR A 467 -18.22 0.84 9.09
C THR A 467 -17.31 1.32 10.21
N LEU A 468 -16.73 2.50 10.06
CA LEU A 468 -15.95 3.17 11.08
C LEU A 468 -16.85 4.16 11.81
N PHE A 469 -16.95 4.04 13.13
CA PHE A 469 -17.65 5.02 13.96
C PHE A 469 -16.64 6.03 14.52
N ILE A 470 -16.90 7.33 14.32
CA ILE A 470 -16.11 8.42 14.89
C ILE A 470 -16.89 9.03 16.07
N PRO A 471 -16.54 8.71 17.33
CA PRO A 471 -17.30 9.17 18.49
C PRO A 471 -17.35 10.69 18.63
N SER A 472 -16.27 11.39 18.27
CA SER A 472 -16.17 12.86 18.38
C SER A 472 -17.10 13.62 17.43
N ARG A 473 -17.52 12.98 16.32
CA ARG A 473 -18.42 13.57 15.31
C ARG A 473 -19.81 12.94 15.32
N GLY A 474 -19.97 11.77 15.94
CA GLY A 474 -21.19 10.97 15.86
C GLY A 474 -21.46 10.41 14.46
N GLU A 475 -20.44 10.37 13.60
CA GLU A 475 -20.55 9.95 12.20
C GLU A 475 -20.15 8.48 12.03
N LYS A 476 -20.84 7.77 11.12
CA LYS A 476 -20.49 6.43 10.67
C LYS A 476 -20.01 6.51 9.22
N ILE A 477 -18.78 6.12 8.98
CA ILE A 477 -18.15 6.13 7.65
C ILE A 477 -18.15 4.68 7.13
N PRO A 478 -18.86 4.38 6.03
CA PRO A 478 -18.74 3.08 5.39
C PRO A 478 -17.34 2.93 4.78
N ALA A 479 -16.72 1.77 4.97
CA ALA A 479 -15.44 1.47 4.34
C ALA A 479 -15.62 1.37 2.82
N HIS A 480 -14.71 2.00 2.08
CA HIS A 480 -14.69 1.91 0.63
C HIS A 480 -14.50 0.45 0.17
N GLU A 481 -15.06 0.04 -0.97
CA GLU A 481 -15.04 -1.36 -1.43
C GLU A 481 -13.63 -1.90 -1.68
N GLY A 482 -12.65 -1.02 -1.89
CA GLY A 482 -11.24 -1.38 -2.00
C GLY A 482 -10.55 -1.69 -0.67
N PHE A 483 -11.13 -1.28 0.47
CA PHE A 483 -10.52 -1.39 1.79
C PHE A 483 -10.37 -2.86 2.22
N GLN A 484 -9.18 -3.21 2.73
CA GLN A 484 -8.90 -4.50 3.31
C GLN A 484 -8.08 -4.33 4.58
N LEU A 485 -8.47 -5.05 5.63
CA LEU A 485 -7.81 -5.03 6.92
C LEU A 485 -7.01 -6.32 7.14
N PHE A 486 -5.73 -6.14 7.45
CA PHE A 486 -4.82 -7.19 7.90
C PHE A 486 -4.35 -6.87 9.32
N ALA A 487 -4.18 -7.92 10.12
CA ALA A 487 -3.51 -7.83 11.41
C ALA A 487 -2.48 -8.95 11.54
N THR A 488 -1.38 -8.69 12.22
CA THR A 488 -0.40 -9.73 12.59
C THR A 488 -0.42 -9.98 14.09
N LYS A 489 -0.18 -11.23 14.46
CA LYS A 489 -0.04 -11.64 15.85
C LYS A 489 1.12 -12.60 15.98
N SER A 490 2.00 -12.32 16.95
CA SER A 490 3.22 -13.08 17.15
C SER A 490 3.03 -14.14 18.25
N MET A 491 3.33 -15.39 17.90
CA MET A 491 3.18 -16.54 18.79
C MET A 491 4.56 -17.03 19.27
N ILE A 492 4.66 -17.43 20.55
CA ILE A 492 5.86 -18.03 21.13
C ILE A 492 5.68 -19.54 21.22
N PRO A 493 6.66 -20.36 20.79
CA PRO A 493 6.61 -21.79 21.02
C PRO A 493 6.67 -22.11 22.53
N SER A 494 5.65 -22.78 23.05
CA SER A 494 5.61 -23.29 24.41
C SER A 494 6.55 -24.48 24.59
N ARG A 495 6.94 -24.77 25.84
CA ARG A 495 7.78 -25.92 26.23
C ARG A 495 7.24 -27.28 25.75
N SER A 496 5.95 -27.37 25.44
CA SER A 496 5.29 -28.57 24.87
C SER A 496 5.24 -28.60 23.34
N GLY A 497 5.90 -27.68 22.64
CA GLY A 497 5.86 -27.55 21.17
C GLY A 497 4.56 -26.94 20.62
N ARG A 498 3.61 -26.56 21.48
CA ARG A 498 2.40 -25.81 21.10
C ARG A 498 2.70 -24.32 21.03
N LEU A 499 2.22 -23.64 19.99
CA LEU A 499 2.30 -22.19 19.90
C LEU A 499 1.38 -21.54 20.94
N MET A 500 1.90 -20.64 21.77
CA MET A 500 1.15 -19.83 22.72
C MET A 500 1.29 -18.35 22.40
N ALA A 501 0.24 -17.56 22.64
CA ALA A 501 0.32 -16.12 22.49
C ALA A 501 1.28 -15.51 23.52
N ARG A 502 1.97 -14.42 23.15
CA ARG A 502 2.91 -13.70 24.02
C ARG A 502 2.16 -12.89 25.08
N ASN A 503 1.61 -13.54 26.11
CA ASN A 503 1.03 -12.83 27.24
C ASN A 503 2.14 -12.34 28.18
N LEU A 504 2.59 -11.09 28.02
CA LEU A 504 3.36 -10.38 29.05
C LEU A 504 2.39 -9.78 30.08
N GLY A 505 2.25 -10.43 31.24
CA GLY A 505 2.13 -9.67 32.48
C GLY A 505 0.77 -9.20 33.02
N THR A 506 -0.39 -9.67 32.55
CA THR A 506 -1.65 -9.43 33.28
C THR A 506 -2.23 -10.73 33.83
N GLY A 507 -2.06 -10.93 35.14
CA GLY A 507 -2.74 -11.96 35.91
C GLY A 507 -4.26 -11.73 35.90
N GLY A 508 -4.93 -12.26 34.89
CA GLY A 508 -6.38 -12.29 34.75
C GLY A 508 -6.81 -13.70 34.37
N VAL A 509 -7.68 -14.27 35.21
CA VAL A 509 -8.25 -15.60 35.10
C VAL A 509 -8.95 -15.80 33.74
N GLY A 510 -8.61 -16.87 33.02
CA GLY A 510 -9.41 -17.38 31.89
C GLY A 510 -8.60 -17.69 30.64
N GLY A 511 -8.28 -18.96 30.42
CA GLY A 511 -7.80 -19.42 29.13
C GLY A 511 -8.93 -19.41 28.12
N THR A 512 -8.82 -18.57 27.08
CA THR A 512 -9.32 -18.70 25.69
C THR A 512 -9.09 -17.34 25.03
N ASP A 513 -8.35 -17.27 23.93
CA ASP A 513 -8.43 -16.25 22.86
C ASP A 513 -8.98 -14.86 23.27
N GLY A 514 -8.35 -14.16 24.22
CA GLY A 514 -8.83 -12.91 24.82
C GLY A 514 -8.79 -11.67 23.91
N SER A 515 -8.72 -11.83 22.60
CA SER A 515 -8.80 -10.71 21.66
C SER A 515 -10.28 -10.44 21.33
N ILE A 516 -10.75 -9.24 21.65
CA ILE A 516 -12.09 -8.78 21.26
C ILE A 516 -12.25 -8.96 19.74
N GLY A 517 -13.34 -9.59 19.31
CA GLY A 517 -13.60 -9.85 17.89
C GLY A 517 -12.84 -11.06 17.30
N ALA A 518 -12.26 -11.94 18.12
CA ALA A 518 -11.50 -13.12 17.64
C ALA A 518 -12.26 -14.03 16.66
N ASN A 519 -13.61 -14.03 16.68
CA ASN A 519 -14.46 -14.80 15.76
C ASN A 519 -14.74 -14.09 14.43
N LEU A 520 -14.49 -12.78 14.34
CA LEU A 520 -14.72 -11.97 13.15
C LEU A 520 -13.50 -12.00 12.20
N TRP A 521 -12.34 -12.37 12.72
CA TRP A 521 -11.11 -12.51 11.95
C TRP A 521 -11.06 -13.83 11.18
N THR A 522 -10.67 -13.75 9.92
CA THR A 522 -10.23 -14.92 9.16
C THR A 522 -8.79 -15.23 9.54
N ARG A 523 -8.58 -16.27 10.34
CA ARG A 523 -7.27 -16.63 10.87
C ARG A 523 -6.46 -17.43 9.84
N VAL A 524 -5.26 -16.95 9.53
CA VAL A 524 -4.30 -17.64 8.66
C VAL A 524 -3.06 -17.94 9.48
N GLN A 525 -2.77 -19.24 9.66
CA GLN A 525 -1.57 -19.68 10.33
C GLN A 525 -0.38 -19.62 9.38
N VAL A 526 0.61 -18.79 9.69
CA VAL A 526 1.84 -18.65 8.92
C VAL A 526 2.87 -19.65 9.42
N ASN A 527 3.20 -20.61 8.55
CA ASN A 527 4.20 -21.62 8.85
C ASN A 527 5.61 -21.03 8.72
N SER A 528 6.52 -21.49 9.58
CA SER A 528 7.94 -21.12 9.52
C SER A 528 8.64 -21.87 8.39
N LEU A 529 9.62 -21.20 7.79
CA LEU A 529 10.49 -21.77 6.75
C LEU A 529 11.30 -22.94 7.30
N THR A 530 11.43 -24.01 6.52
CA THR A 530 12.28 -25.15 6.87
C THR A 530 13.75 -24.87 6.57
N HIS A 531 14.65 -25.64 7.18
CA HIS A 531 16.10 -25.48 6.98
C HIS A 531 16.53 -25.63 5.50
N GLN A 532 15.89 -26.54 4.76
CA GLN A 532 16.17 -26.75 3.34
C GLN A 532 15.75 -25.53 2.50
N GLU A 533 14.60 -24.95 2.81
CA GLU A 533 14.08 -23.76 2.15
C GLU A 533 14.90 -22.51 2.47
N LEU A 534 15.39 -22.36 3.72
CA LEU A 534 16.32 -21.27 4.06
C LEU A 534 17.60 -21.35 3.24
N SER A 535 18.16 -22.55 3.06
CA SER A 535 19.32 -22.75 2.18
C SER A 535 19.01 -22.39 0.73
N GLN A 536 17.82 -22.77 0.22
CA GLN A 536 17.37 -22.37 -1.11
C GLN A 536 17.26 -20.85 -1.25
N ILE A 537 16.69 -20.16 -0.26
CA ILE A 537 16.57 -18.68 -0.28
C ILE A 537 17.96 -18.04 -0.32
N ILE A 538 18.94 -18.55 0.43
CA ILE A 538 20.31 -18.04 0.40
C ILE A 538 20.91 -18.22 -1.01
N HIS A 539 20.73 -19.39 -1.62
CA HIS A 539 21.22 -19.66 -2.97
C HIS A 539 20.58 -18.79 -4.06
N GLU A 540 19.28 -18.51 -3.95
CA GLU A 540 18.54 -17.70 -4.92
C GLU A 540 18.72 -16.19 -4.71
N ARG A 541 18.76 -15.68 -3.48
CA ARG A 541 18.96 -14.23 -3.24
C ARG A 541 20.41 -13.80 -3.39
N PHE A 542 21.35 -14.68 -3.03
CA PHE A 542 22.77 -14.38 -3.06
C PHE A 542 23.48 -15.29 -4.06
N HIS A 543 23.18 -15.10 -5.34
CA HIS A 543 23.74 -15.89 -6.46
C HIS A 543 25.27 -15.99 -6.43
N ASP A 544 25.93 -14.93 -5.95
CA ASP A 544 27.38 -14.88 -5.93
C ASP A 544 28.02 -15.69 -4.78
N LEU A 545 27.29 -16.02 -3.69
CA LEU A 545 27.74 -16.93 -2.60
C LEU A 545 27.87 -18.42 -3.06
N GLY A 546 27.79 -18.69 -4.37
CA GLY A 546 27.46 -19.93 -5.06
C GLY A 546 28.33 -21.19 -4.88
N ASP A 547 29.21 -21.28 -3.89
CA ASP A 547 29.89 -22.53 -3.53
C ASP A 547 29.15 -23.21 -2.37
N LYS A 548 28.70 -24.48 -2.55
CA LYS A 548 27.95 -25.27 -1.54
C LYS A 548 28.55 -25.27 -0.12
N ILE A 549 29.84 -24.96 0.03
CA ILE A 549 30.56 -24.97 1.29
C ILE A 549 30.13 -23.79 2.19
N LEU A 550 29.96 -22.59 1.63
CA LEU A 550 29.71 -21.39 2.43
C LEU A 550 28.26 -21.32 2.97
N PRO A 551 27.21 -21.60 2.19
CA PRO A 551 25.84 -21.70 2.71
C PRO A 551 25.67 -22.81 3.74
N ASN A 552 26.32 -23.97 3.55
CA ASN A 552 26.28 -25.05 4.56
C ASN A 552 26.96 -24.63 5.87
N LEU A 553 28.08 -23.89 5.81
CA LEU A 553 28.74 -23.34 6.99
C LEU A 553 27.84 -22.33 7.71
N ILE A 554 27.25 -21.39 6.96
CA ILE A 554 26.31 -20.37 7.48
C ILE A 554 25.12 -21.04 8.19
N MET A 555 24.52 -22.04 7.55
CA MET A 555 23.38 -22.76 8.10
C MET A 555 23.75 -23.57 9.35
N ASN A 556 24.90 -24.24 9.37
CA ASN A 556 25.42 -24.94 10.55
C ASN A 556 25.67 -23.98 11.72
N VAL A 557 26.19 -22.78 11.46
CA VAL A 557 26.34 -21.73 12.48
C VAL A 557 24.97 -21.32 13.03
N PHE A 558 24.01 -21.03 12.15
CA PHE A 558 22.66 -20.63 12.56
C PHE A 558 21.95 -21.70 13.40
N GLU A 559 22.06 -22.98 13.04
CA GLU A 559 21.48 -24.09 13.80
C GLU A 559 22.15 -24.25 15.18
N ASN A 560 23.48 -24.20 15.24
CA ASN A 560 24.22 -24.27 16.51
C ASN A 560 23.88 -23.10 17.45
N ILE A 561 23.72 -21.90 16.92
CA ILE A 561 23.34 -20.75 17.74
C ILE A 561 21.87 -20.88 18.17
N SER A 562 20.95 -21.21 17.25
CA SER A 562 19.53 -21.39 17.57
C SER A 562 19.29 -22.45 18.65
N THR A 563 20.02 -23.57 18.57
CA THR A 563 19.98 -24.63 19.61
C THR A 563 20.59 -24.17 20.94
N THR A 564 21.65 -23.36 20.91
CA THR A 564 22.25 -22.78 22.11
C THR A 564 21.28 -21.83 22.82
N PHE A 565 20.60 -20.96 22.06
CA PHE A 565 19.61 -20.02 22.61
C PHE A 565 18.32 -20.73 23.07
N ALA A 566 17.98 -21.88 22.47
CA ALA A 566 16.86 -22.72 22.93
C ALA A 566 17.21 -23.58 24.15
N SER A 567 18.48 -23.66 24.55
CA SER A 567 18.90 -24.51 25.65
C SER A 567 18.33 -24.01 27.00
N PRO A 568 17.92 -24.92 27.90
CA PRO A 568 17.34 -24.54 29.20
C PRO A 568 18.34 -23.81 30.12
N GLU A 569 19.64 -24.02 29.93
CA GLU A 569 20.71 -23.31 30.64
C GLU A 569 20.76 -21.82 30.25
N PHE A 570 20.51 -21.52 28.98
CA PHE A 570 20.49 -20.15 28.48
C PHE A 570 19.18 -19.41 28.83
N LEU A 571 18.04 -20.11 28.76
CA LEU A 571 16.74 -19.54 29.12
C LEU A 571 16.57 -19.26 30.63
N SER A 572 17.36 -19.91 31.48
CA SER A 572 17.32 -19.72 32.94
C SER A 572 18.28 -18.65 33.46
N SER A 573 19.34 -18.34 32.70
CA SER A 573 20.34 -17.32 33.06
C SER A 573 19.89 -15.89 32.75
N GLN A 574 18.97 -15.69 31.81
CA GLN A 574 18.45 -14.35 31.50
C GLN A 574 17.25 -13.96 32.35
N SER A 575 17.49 -13.08 33.32
CA SER A 575 16.46 -12.18 33.86
C SER A 575 16.32 -10.99 32.91
N MET A 576 15.20 -10.94 32.18
CA MET A 576 14.74 -9.86 31.28
C MET A 576 15.27 -9.90 29.83
N VAL A 577 14.32 -10.19 28.92
CA VAL A 577 14.35 -10.03 27.44
C VAL A 577 15.35 -10.92 26.68
N SER A 578 14.99 -12.21 26.51
CA SER A 578 15.64 -13.03 25.48
C SER A 578 15.02 -12.73 24.11
N ARG A 579 15.75 -11.99 23.27
CA ARG A 579 15.42 -11.85 21.85
C ARG A 579 15.54 -13.23 21.20
N VAL A 580 14.46 -13.74 20.63
CA VAL A 580 14.48 -15.00 19.87
C VAL A 580 15.21 -14.78 18.56
N ILE A 581 16.21 -15.63 18.28
CA ILE A 581 16.92 -15.62 17.00
C ILE A 581 15.97 -16.04 15.89
N SER A 582 15.92 -15.25 14.84
CA SER A 582 14.96 -15.42 13.76
C SER A 582 15.65 -15.55 12.40
N PRO A 583 14.95 -16.05 11.37
CA PRO A 583 15.46 -16.01 9.99
C PRO A 583 15.82 -14.61 9.50
N ARG A 584 15.26 -13.54 10.10
CA ARG A 584 15.65 -12.15 9.81
C ARG A 584 17.11 -11.89 10.17
N ASP A 585 17.59 -12.44 11.28
CA ASP A 585 18.99 -12.29 11.72
C ASP A 585 19.95 -13.03 10.79
N LEU A 586 19.52 -14.19 10.29
CA LEU A 586 20.25 -14.94 9.27
C LEU A 586 20.36 -14.14 7.97
N MET A 587 19.24 -13.59 7.47
CA MET A 587 19.25 -12.78 6.24
C MET A 587 20.12 -11.53 6.41
N LYS A 588 20.04 -10.87 7.56
CA LYS A 588 20.92 -9.76 7.92
C LYS A 588 22.39 -10.18 7.86
N TRP A 589 22.76 -11.27 8.51
CA TRP A 589 24.14 -11.78 8.46
C TRP A 589 24.59 -12.11 7.03
N CYS A 590 23.73 -12.72 6.20
CA CYS A 590 24.03 -12.96 4.79
C CYS A 590 24.27 -11.66 3.99
N THR A 591 23.47 -10.61 4.20
CA THR A 591 23.69 -9.30 3.54
C THR A 591 25.02 -8.66 3.95
N ARG A 592 25.42 -8.80 5.21
CA ARG A 592 26.73 -8.32 5.69
C ARG A 592 27.89 -9.08 5.06
N ILE A 593 27.76 -10.40 4.93
CA ILE A 593 28.78 -11.22 4.27
C ILE A 593 28.90 -10.85 2.79
N ASP A 594 27.78 -10.69 2.08
CA ASP A 594 27.78 -10.34 0.66
C ASP A 594 28.47 -9.01 0.39
N THR A 595 28.17 -7.98 1.18
CA THR A 595 28.80 -6.65 1.07
C THR A 595 30.30 -6.69 1.39
N LEU A 596 30.71 -7.43 2.42
CA LEU A 596 32.14 -7.63 2.74
C LEU A 596 32.90 -8.33 1.61
N ILE A 597 32.32 -9.37 1.01
CA ILE A 597 32.96 -10.10 -0.09
C ILE A 597 33.07 -9.21 -1.34
N LYS A 598 32.04 -8.42 -1.64
CA LYS A 598 32.07 -7.42 -2.73
C LYS A 598 33.17 -6.38 -2.50
N ALA A 599 33.34 -5.89 -1.27
CA ALA A 599 34.37 -4.91 -0.93
C ALA A 599 35.81 -5.42 -1.11
N LYS A 600 36.06 -6.72 -0.95
CA LYS A 600 37.40 -7.34 -1.01
C LYS A 600 37.78 -7.94 -2.37
N GLY A 601 37.07 -7.60 -3.45
CA GLY A 601 37.40 -8.03 -4.83
C GLY A 601 36.50 -9.12 -5.40
N GLY A 602 35.35 -9.39 -4.77
CA GLY A 602 34.31 -10.27 -5.27
C GLY A 602 34.60 -11.77 -5.16
N TYR A 603 33.61 -12.57 -5.53
CA TYR A 603 33.57 -14.01 -5.29
C TYR A 603 34.58 -14.83 -6.13
N ARG A 604 35.15 -14.25 -7.18
CA ARG A 604 36.26 -14.87 -7.95
C ARG A 604 37.56 -14.97 -7.15
N ALA A 605 37.83 -14.00 -6.27
CA ALA A 605 38.95 -14.10 -5.34
C ALA A 605 38.73 -15.22 -4.33
N LEU A 606 37.49 -15.37 -3.84
CA LEU A 606 37.08 -16.43 -2.91
C LEU A 606 37.16 -17.82 -3.55
N GLY A 607 36.67 -18.01 -4.77
CA GLY A 607 36.71 -19.29 -5.49
C GLY A 607 38.13 -19.78 -5.79
N ASN A 608 39.05 -18.87 -6.13
CA ASN A 608 40.47 -19.20 -6.27
C ASN A 608 41.15 -19.56 -4.93
N LEU A 609 40.66 -18.99 -3.82
CA LEU A 609 41.14 -19.27 -2.47
C LEU A 609 40.59 -20.59 -1.89
N ILE A 610 39.34 -20.95 -2.23
CA ILE A 610 38.67 -22.20 -1.81
C ILE A 610 39.12 -23.41 -2.65
N SER A 611 39.40 -23.23 -3.95
CA SER A 611 39.84 -24.31 -4.86
C SER A 611 41.29 -24.76 -4.62
N SER A 612 42.12 -23.89 -4.02
CA SER A 612 43.38 -24.28 -3.42
C SER A 612 43.10 -25.22 -2.23
N LYS A 613 43.71 -26.40 -2.20
CA LYS A 613 43.58 -27.45 -1.14
C LYS A 613 43.96 -27.01 0.30
N LYS A 614 43.93 -25.70 0.63
CA LYS A 614 44.32 -25.10 1.91
C LYS A 614 43.15 -24.54 2.75
N GLY A 615 41.90 -24.71 2.32
CA GLY A 615 40.75 -24.22 3.10
C GLY A 615 40.53 -22.71 2.97
N VAL A 616 39.48 -22.20 3.61
CA VAL A 616 39.13 -20.76 3.61
C VAL A 616 40.25 -19.95 4.28
N ASP A 617 40.60 -18.79 3.71
CA ASP A 617 41.62 -17.91 4.30
C ASP A 617 41.24 -17.50 5.73
N ALA A 618 42.22 -17.52 6.63
CA ALA A 618 42.02 -17.27 8.07
C ALA A 618 41.48 -15.85 8.33
N THR A 619 41.81 -14.89 7.46
CA THR A 619 41.35 -13.50 7.55
C THR A 619 39.84 -13.40 7.30
N ILE A 620 39.33 -14.10 6.29
CA ILE A 620 37.91 -14.12 5.92
C ILE A 620 37.09 -14.85 6.99
N LEU A 621 37.61 -15.95 7.56
CA LEU A 621 36.98 -16.64 8.68
C LEU A 621 36.89 -15.75 9.92
N GLN A 622 37.91 -14.95 10.20
CA GLN A 622 37.91 -13.99 11.31
C GLN A 622 36.90 -12.86 11.10
N ASP A 623 36.74 -12.39 9.88
CA ASP A 623 35.71 -11.40 9.53
C ASP A 623 34.30 -11.98 9.62
N LEU A 624 34.08 -13.18 9.07
CA LEU A 624 32.82 -13.91 9.17
C LEU A 624 32.42 -14.15 10.63
N PHE A 625 33.39 -14.53 11.46
CA PHE A 625 33.19 -14.68 12.90
C PHE A 625 32.76 -13.37 13.53
N SER A 626 33.45 -12.27 13.26
CA SER A 626 33.14 -10.99 13.89
C SER A 626 31.79 -10.44 13.47
N GLU A 627 31.39 -10.62 12.21
CA GLU A 627 30.03 -10.28 11.76
C GLU A 627 28.96 -11.11 12.46
N ALA A 628 29.21 -12.41 12.65
CA ALA A 628 28.31 -13.28 13.38
C ALA A 628 28.21 -12.87 14.87
N VAL A 629 29.32 -12.42 15.48
CA VAL A 629 29.31 -11.85 16.84
C VAL A 629 28.42 -10.61 16.91
N ASP A 630 28.51 -9.72 15.91
CA ASP A 630 27.71 -8.49 15.87
C ASP A 630 26.23 -8.73 15.62
N CYS A 631 25.88 -9.72 14.78
CA CYS A 631 24.48 -10.07 14.51
C CYS A 631 23.81 -10.84 15.65
N PHE A 632 24.49 -11.85 16.23
CA PHE A 632 23.86 -12.81 17.16
C PHE A 632 24.20 -12.58 18.63
N CYS A 633 25.43 -12.17 18.94
CA CYS A 633 25.95 -12.16 20.31
C CYS A 633 25.96 -10.76 20.95
N SER A 634 25.73 -9.70 20.16
CA SER A 634 25.80 -8.30 20.58
C SER A 634 24.83 -7.91 21.70
N MET A 635 23.73 -8.65 21.86
CA MET A 635 22.67 -8.40 22.84
C MET A 635 22.96 -9.00 24.22
N ILE A 636 23.93 -9.92 24.34
CA ILE A 636 24.19 -10.62 25.61
C ILE A 636 24.94 -9.68 26.55
N ALA A 637 24.30 -9.27 27.65
CA ALA A 637 24.88 -8.37 28.63
C ALA A 637 25.84 -9.08 29.62
N GLU A 638 25.58 -10.35 29.93
CA GLU A 638 26.37 -11.13 30.88
C GLU A 638 27.62 -11.71 30.22
N TYR A 639 28.80 -11.32 30.74
CA TYR A 639 30.09 -11.67 30.15
C TYR A 639 30.35 -13.19 30.08
N ASP A 640 30.03 -13.92 31.14
CA ASP A 640 30.28 -15.37 31.23
C ASP A 640 29.43 -16.17 30.23
N VAL A 641 28.20 -15.73 30.00
CA VAL A 641 27.30 -16.31 29.00
C VAL A 641 27.76 -15.91 27.60
N TRP A 642 28.16 -14.65 27.41
CA TRP A 642 28.67 -14.16 26.13
C TRP A 642 29.92 -14.93 25.69
N GLU A 643 30.90 -15.15 26.58
CA GLU A 643 32.10 -15.93 26.27
C GLU A 643 31.77 -17.37 25.85
N LYS A 644 30.86 -18.06 26.55
CA LYS A 644 30.45 -19.42 26.18
C LYS A 644 29.81 -19.49 24.80
N VAL A 645 28.95 -18.52 24.48
CA VAL A 645 28.30 -18.44 23.15
C VAL A 645 29.35 -18.16 22.06
N LEU A 646 30.33 -17.30 22.31
CA LEU A 646 31.42 -17.04 21.37
C LEU A 646 32.27 -18.29 21.07
N ILE A 647 32.62 -19.07 22.10
CA ILE A 647 33.37 -20.32 21.93
C ILE A 647 32.56 -21.30 21.07
N ARG A 648 31.26 -21.41 21.33
CA ARG A 648 30.37 -22.29 20.53
C ARG A 648 30.23 -21.82 19.09
N LEU A 649 30.13 -20.51 18.86
CA LEU A 649 30.06 -19.90 17.54
C LEU A 649 31.36 -20.13 16.76
N GLY A 650 32.52 -19.89 17.38
CA GLY A 650 33.81 -20.11 16.72
C GLY A 650 34.07 -21.57 16.42
N ALA A 651 33.63 -22.50 17.29
CA ALA A 651 33.67 -23.93 17.01
C ALA A 651 32.85 -24.31 15.74
N ALA A 652 31.68 -23.70 15.55
CA ALA A 652 30.87 -23.90 14.35
C ALA A 652 31.53 -23.34 13.07
N LEU A 653 32.34 -22.27 13.21
CA LEU A 653 33.17 -21.70 12.15
C LEU A 653 34.55 -22.38 11.98
N THR A 654 34.82 -23.47 12.69
CA THR A 654 36.12 -24.18 12.70
C THR A 654 37.30 -23.33 13.17
N ILE A 655 37.05 -22.32 14.01
CA ILE A 655 38.07 -21.46 14.61
C ILE A 655 38.53 -22.06 15.95
N PRO A 656 39.85 -22.22 16.19
CA PRO A 656 40.37 -22.72 17.46
C PRO A 656 40.04 -21.80 18.64
N GLU A 657 39.69 -22.39 19.80
CA GLU A 657 39.38 -21.66 21.04
C GLU A 657 40.45 -20.61 21.45
N PRO A 658 41.77 -20.87 21.33
CA PRO A 658 42.79 -19.86 21.67
C PRO A 658 42.68 -18.56 20.85
N MET A 659 42.26 -18.64 19.58
CA MET A 659 42.05 -17.47 18.73
C MET A 659 40.85 -16.65 19.19
N ILE A 660 39.80 -17.32 19.66
CA ILE A 660 38.59 -16.66 20.20
C ILE A 660 38.93 -15.93 21.50
N ARG A 661 39.69 -16.59 22.40
CA ARG A 661 40.15 -15.95 23.64
C ARG A 661 41.09 -14.75 23.38
N HIS A 662 41.90 -14.81 22.32
CA HIS A 662 42.69 -13.67 21.86
C HIS A 662 41.80 -12.53 21.35
N TYR A 663 40.75 -12.85 20.57
CA TYR A 663 39.77 -11.88 20.10
C TYR A 663 39.08 -11.14 21.27
N ILE A 664 38.69 -11.88 22.30
CA ILE A 664 38.05 -11.31 23.49
C ILE A 664 39.00 -10.36 24.24
N ASN A 665 40.20 -10.83 24.57
CA ASN A 665 41.07 -10.15 25.53
C ASN A 665 42.06 -9.14 24.91
N SER A 666 42.44 -9.32 23.65
CA SER A 666 43.63 -8.64 23.09
C SER A 666 43.41 -7.99 21.73
N TYR A 667 42.30 -8.26 21.04
CA TYR A 667 42.00 -7.62 19.76
C TYR A 667 41.79 -6.12 19.92
N ILE A 668 42.49 -5.32 19.12
CA ILE A 668 42.31 -3.87 19.02
C ILE A 668 42.24 -3.53 17.53
N PRO A 669 41.12 -2.94 17.05
CA PRO A 669 41.00 -2.55 15.65
C PRO A 669 42.04 -1.49 15.25
N GLU A 670 42.64 -1.66 14.08
CA GLU A 670 43.54 -0.67 13.51
C GLU A 670 42.74 0.50 12.91
N LEU A 671 43.18 1.72 13.17
CA LEU A 671 42.65 2.96 12.58
C LEU A 671 43.71 3.50 11.62
N ASP A 672 43.50 3.31 10.32
CA ASP A 672 44.42 3.81 9.30
C ASP A 672 43.85 5.06 8.61
N ASP A 673 44.37 6.23 8.99
CA ASP A 673 44.01 7.55 8.45
C ASP A 673 44.88 7.94 7.22
N LYS A 674 45.58 6.98 6.59
CA LYS A 674 46.60 7.29 5.57
C LYS A 674 46.06 7.78 4.22
N MET A 675 44.79 7.56 3.88
CA MET A 675 44.19 8.01 2.62
C MET A 675 43.34 9.28 2.83
N SER A 676 43.53 10.30 1.98
CA SER A 676 42.84 11.59 2.10
C SER A 676 41.34 11.55 1.77
N ASP A 677 40.86 10.47 1.17
CA ASP A 677 39.49 10.29 0.67
C ASP A 677 38.75 9.13 1.35
N ARG A 678 39.46 8.26 2.08
CA ARG A 678 38.89 7.06 2.71
C ARG A 678 39.56 6.77 4.05
N ILE A 679 38.78 6.35 5.03
CA ILE A 679 39.27 5.94 6.35
C ILE A 679 39.00 4.45 6.54
N THR A 680 40.02 3.70 6.93
CA THR A 680 39.87 2.29 7.30
C THR A 680 39.81 2.17 8.82
N ILE A 681 38.68 1.66 9.31
CA ILE A 681 38.40 1.42 10.73
C ILE A 681 38.22 -0.09 10.90
N GLY A 682 39.24 -0.76 11.43
CA GLY A 682 39.27 -2.21 11.55
C GLY A 682 39.04 -2.88 10.19
N ARG A 683 37.93 -3.62 10.09
CA ARG A 683 37.58 -4.38 8.86
C ARG A 683 36.86 -3.59 7.77
N VAL A 684 36.44 -2.34 8.01
CA VAL A 684 35.63 -1.56 7.06
C VAL A 684 36.36 -0.32 6.59
N THR A 685 36.15 0.04 5.31
CA THR A 685 36.65 1.29 4.72
C THR A 685 35.50 2.19 4.31
N LEU A 686 35.47 3.40 4.86
CA LEU A 686 34.42 4.40 4.64
C LEU A 686 34.96 5.59 3.82
N PRO A 687 34.16 6.15 2.89
CA PRO A 687 34.53 7.37 2.18
C PRO A 687 34.40 8.61 3.09
N ILE A 688 35.31 9.57 2.95
CA ILE A 688 35.23 10.88 3.57
C ILE A 688 34.47 11.80 2.61
N LEU A 689 33.41 12.46 3.08
CA LEU A 689 32.69 13.43 2.25
C LEU A 689 33.58 14.66 1.97
N SER A 690 33.83 14.92 0.69
CA SER A 690 34.52 16.13 0.25
C SER A 690 33.58 17.34 0.37
N LEU A 691 34.07 18.43 0.96
CA LEU A 691 33.38 19.71 1.03
C LEU A 691 33.36 20.36 -0.36
N GLU A 692 32.52 19.88 -1.27
CA GLU A 692 32.23 20.56 -2.53
C GLU A 692 31.03 21.52 -2.42
N GLN A 693 31.11 22.58 -3.23
CA GLN A 693 30.46 23.87 -3.09
C GLN A 693 28.95 23.82 -3.35
N GLY A 694 28.16 24.12 -2.32
CA GLY A 694 26.71 24.30 -2.44
C GLY A 694 26.15 25.21 -1.35
N GLY A 695 26.47 26.51 -1.41
CA GLY A 695 25.89 27.50 -0.50
C GLY A 695 26.83 28.67 -0.23
N THR A 696 26.49 29.83 -0.77
CA THR A 696 27.13 31.11 -0.46
C THR A 696 26.98 31.43 1.03
N GLY A 697 27.96 31.01 1.82
CA GLY A 697 28.10 31.34 3.22
C GLY A 697 29.53 31.02 3.64
N GLY A 698 30.40 32.02 3.59
CA GLY A 698 31.83 31.87 3.89
C GLY A 698 32.09 31.43 5.33
N ALA A 699 32.08 30.13 5.58
CA ALA A 699 32.79 29.54 6.70
C ALA A 699 34.23 29.27 6.24
N ARG A 700 35.09 30.28 6.42
CA ARG A 700 36.54 30.13 6.32
C ARG A 700 36.97 28.90 7.11
N ARG A 701 37.84 28.08 6.52
CA ARG A 701 38.74 27.18 7.26
C ARG A 701 39.23 27.91 8.51
N ARG A 702 38.69 27.56 9.68
CA ARG A 702 39.42 27.76 10.93
C ARG A 702 40.56 26.76 10.88
N GLY A 703 41.66 27.18 10.25
CA GLY A 703 42.94 26.54 10.44
C GLY A 703 43.28 26.55 11.92
N GLY A 704 43.67 25.40 12.44
CA GLY A 704 44.17 25.23 13.81
C GLY A 704 43.17 24.62 14.77
N GLY A 705 43.34 23.32 15.04
CA GLY A 705 43.27 22.81 16.41
C GLY A 705 41.89 22.73 17.06
N ARG A 706 41.15 21.70 16.69
CA ARG A 706 40.79 20.67 17.67
C ARG A 706 40.70 19.36 16.91
N ARG A 707 41.84 18.68 16.75
CA ARG A 707 41.78 17.20 16.85
C ARG A 707 41.06 16.99 18.16
N SER A 708 39.83 16.47 18.15
CA SER A 708 39.18 16.13 19.40
C SER A 708 40.16 15.26 20.17
N ASP A 709 40.48 15.62 21.42
CA ASP A 709 41.31 14.79 22.30
C ASP A 709 40.51 13.53 22.65
N PHE A 710 40.34 12.66 21.66
CA PHE A 710 39.62 11.42 21.77
C PHE A 710 40.62 10.39 22.29
N ALA A 711 40.40 9.94 23.52
CA ALA A 711 41.23 8.91 24.12
C ALA A 711 40.97 7.57 23.40
N LYS A 712 41.94 7.11 22.61
CA LYS A 712 41.88 5.82 21.91
C LYS A 712 42.05 4.66 22.90
N THR A 713 41.01 4.36 23.67
CA THR A 713 40.97 3.16 24.50
C THR A 713 40.62 1.94 23.64
N ALA A 714 41.05 0.74 24.06
CA ALA A 714 40.70 -0.50 23.36
C ALA A 714 39.17 -0.69 23.24
N HIS A 715 38.42 -0.32 24.28
CA HIS A 715 36.95 -0.34 24.28
C HIS A 715 36.36 0.62 23.25
N ALA A 716 36.84 1.87 23.21
CA ALA A 716 36.38 2.87 22.25
C ALA A 716 36.70 2.49 20.80
N ALA A 717 37.86 1.87 20.54
CA ALA A 717 38.24 1.39 19.22
C ALA A 717 37.34 0.24 18.73
N LYS A 718 37.05 -0.75 19.59
CA LYS A 718 36.09 -1.83 19.29
C LYS A 718 34.69 -1.28 19.01
N LEU A 719 34.20 -0.36 19.84
CA LEU A 719 32.89 0.27 19.64
C LEU A 719 32.82 1.08 18.34
N MET A 720 33.89 1.82 18.02
CA MET A 720 33.98 2.60 16.79
C MET A 720 33.96 1.72 15.54
N GLU A 721 34.67 0.58 15.55
CA GLU A 721 34.61 -0.39 14.46
C GLU A 721 33.17 -0.88 14.22
N ARG A 722 32.46 -1.28 15.29
CA ARG A 722 31.07 -1.78 15.18
C ARG A 722 30.12 -0.73 14.61
N ILE A 723 30.25 0.52 15.06
CA ILE A 723 29.45 1.63 14.53
C ILE A 723 29.81 1.90 13.05
N ALA A 724 31.10 1.85 12.71
CA ALA A 724 31.56 2.02 11.33
C ALA A 724 31.03 0.91 10.38
N VAL A 725 30.96 -0.34 10.86
CA VAL A 725 30.32 -1.46 10.14
C VAL A 725 28.85 -1.17 9.87
N SER A 726 28.10 -0.75 10.89
CA SER A 726 26.69 -0.42 10.70
C SER A 726 26.45 0.77 9.77
N VAL A 727 27.32 1.78 9.81
CA VAL A 727 27.28 2.92 8.87
C VAL A 727 27.54 2.45 7.43
N HIS A 728 28.51 1.56 7.22
CA HIS A 728 28.80 1.01 5.89
C HIS A 728 27.61 0.26 5.29
N LEU A 729 26.88 -0.45 6.16
CA LEU A 729 25.71 -1.25 5.79
C LEU A 729 24.40 -0.45 5.81
N SER A 730 24.45 0.84 6.14
CA SER A 730 23.26 1.71 6.29
C SER A 730 22.22 1.15 7.28
N GLU A 731 22.67 0.50 8.34
CA GLU A 731 21.77 -0.12 9.33
C GLU A 731 21.45 0.82 10.50
N PRO A 732 20.20 0.86 10.97
CA PRO A 732 19.87 1.54 12.23
C PRO A 732 20.51 0.81 13.42
N THR A 733 21.14 1.57 14.32
CA THR A 733 21.86 1.03 15.48
C THR A 733 21.34 1.58 16.79
N LEU A 734 21.12 0.67 17.75
CA LEU A 734 20.78 0.99 19.14
C LEU A 734 21.98 0.68 20.03
N LEU A 735 22.52 1.71 20.70
CA LEU A 735 23.64 1.58 21.61
C LEU A 735 23.15 1.60 23.07
N VAL A 736 23.14 0.43 23.72
CA VAL A 736 22.72 0.26 25.12
C VAL A 736 23.95 0.16 26.03
N GLY A 737 23.91 0.82 27.18
CA GLY A 737 24.92 0.68 28.23
C GLY A 737 24.84 1.83 29.22
N GLU A 738 25.55 1.70 30.35
CA GLU A 738 25.58 2.72 31.40
C GLU A 738 25.95 4.11 30.86
N THR A 739 25.33 5.15 31.41
CA THR A 739 25.61 6.55 31.06
C THR A 739 27.08 6.90 31.37
N GLY A 740 27.72 7.73 30.55
CA GLY A 740 29.10 8.17 30.79
C GLY A 740 30.20 7.25 30.25
N THR A 741 29.85 6.12 29.61
CA THR A 741 30.79 5.18 28.96
C THR A 741 31.36 5.67 27.61
N GLY A 742 31.04 6.90 27.19
CA GLY A 742 31.57 7.51 25.97
C GLY A 742 30.85 7.14 24.67
N LYS A 743 29.69 6.45 24.72
CA LYS A 743 28.90 6.06 23.52
C LYS A 743 28.65 7.24 22.57
N THR A 744 28.06 8.32 23.07
CA THR A 744 27.78 9.57 22.33
C THR A 744 29.08 10.18 21.76
N THR A 745 30.17 10.13 22.53
CA THR A 745 31.46 10.70 22.11
C THR A 745 32.10 9.93 20.95
N VAL A 746 31.93 8.60 20.88
CA VAL A 746 32.44 7.77 19.79
C VAL A 746 31.70 8.09 18.48
N VAL A 747 30.37 8.23 18.53
CA VAL A 747 29.55 8.59 17.37
C VAL A 747 29.92 9.99 16.85
N GLN A 748 30.04 10.97 17.75
CA GLN A 748 30.48 12.33 17.39
C GLN A 748 31.87 12.34 16.77
N HIS A 749 32.80 11.55 17.31
CA HIS A 749 34.14 11.44 16.76
C HIS A 749 34.12 10.81 15.36
N LEU A 750 33.39 9.71 15.16
CA LEU A 750 33.26 9.06 13.86
C LEU A 750 32.66 9.99 12.79
N ALA A 751 31.60 10.72 13.13
CA ALA A 751 31.01 11.70 12.21
C ALA A 751 32.01 12.81 11.84
N SER A 752 32.82 13.27 12.80
CA SER A 752 33.86 14.27 12.56
C SER A 752 35.00 13.75 11.68
N LEU A 753 35.33 12.45 11.78
CA LEU A 753 36.34 11.80 10.94
C LEU A 753 35.87 11.71 9.47
N LEU A 754 34.59 11.42 9.25
CA LEU A 754 34.01 11.24 7.91
C LEU A 754 33.55 12.56 7.26
N ASN A 755 33.72 13.70 7.95
CA ASN A 755 33.17 15.01 7.57
C ASN A 755 31.65 15.01 7.35
N HIS A 756 30.93 14.18 8.10
CA HIS A 756 29.49 14.09 8.01
C HIS A 756 28.81 15.00 9.05
N HIS A 757 27.75 15.70 8.65
CA HIS A 757 26.97 16.49 9.60
C HIS A 757 26.14 15.53 10.50
N LEU A 758 26.22 15.74 11.81
CA LEU A 758 25.51 14.96 12.83
C LEU A 758 24.54 15.86 13.58
N THR A 759 23.25 15.54 13.49
CA THR A 759 22.19 16.18 14.26
C THR A 759 21.89 15.35 15.50
N VAL A 760 22.18 15.90 16.68
CA VAL A 760 21.89 15.26 17.97
C VAL A 760 20.56 15.77 18.49
N ILE A 761 19.65 14.86 18.80
CA ILE A 761 18.33 15.14 19.40
C ILE A 761 18.29 14.40 20.74
N ASN A 762 18.26 15.14 21.84
CA ASN A 762 18.00 14.56 23.17
C ASN A 762 16.51 14.33 23.34
N LEU A 763 16.13 13.09 23.64
CA LEU A 763 14.77 12.72 23.98
C LEU A 763 14.57 12.76 25.50
N SER A 764 13.37 13.14 25.90
CA SER A 764 12.93 13.18 27.30
C SER A 764 11.49 12.73 27.40
N GLN A 765 10.99 12.55 28.62
CA GLN A 765 9.56 12.24 28.85
C GLN A 765 8.61 13.34 28.37
N GLN A 766 9.11 14.56 28.14
CA GLN A 766 8.33 15.70 27.63
C GLN A 766 8.50 15.89 26.11
N SER A 767 9.27 15.03 25.45
CA SER A 767 9.50 15.12 24.01
C SER A 767 8.30 14.56 23.26
N ASP A 768 7.63 15.44 22.53
CA ASP A 768 6.45 15.10 21.73
C ASP A 768 6.82 14.80 20.28
N SER A 769 5.93 14.10 19.57
CA SER A 769 6.04 13.87 18.11
C SER A 769 6.21 15.17 17.31
N SER A 770 5.65 16.29 17.82
CA SER A 770 5.80 17.63 17.23
C SER A 770 7.22 18.20 17.28
N ASP A 771 8.10 17.69 18.15
CA ASP A 771 9.52 18.05 18.19
C ASP A 771 10.32 17.38 17.06
N LEU A 772 9.97 16.14 16.72
CA LEU A 772 10.64 15.33 15.70
C LEU A 772 10.15 15.65 14.29
N LEU A 773 8.84 15.53 14.06
CA LEU A 773 8.23 15.70 12.73
C LEU A 773 7.90 17.16 12.44
N GLY A 774 7.57 17.92 13.49
CA GLY A 774 7.12 19.30 13.40
C GLY A 774 5.67 19.45 13.80
N GLY A 775 5.28 20.67 14.13
CA GLY A 775 3.93 20.98 14.57
C GLY A 775 3.68 22.48 14.65
N PHE A 776 2.42 22.86 14.85
CA PHE A 776 2.05 24.25 15.07
C PHE A 776 2.45 24.67 16.47
N LYS A 777 3.49 25.51 16.58
CA LYS A 777 3.97 26.05 17.84
C LYS A 777 3.74 27.55 17.91
N PRO A 778 3.55 28.13 19.10
CA PRO A 778 3.52 29.57 19.26
C PRO A 778 4.93 30.13 19.01
N VAL A 779 5.07 30.92 17.96
CA VAL A 779 6.33 31.54 17.55
C VAL A 779 6.20 33.05 17.65
N ASP A 780 7.28 33.72 18.07
CA ASP A 780 7.39 35.18 17.96
C ASP A 780 7.36 35.58 16.47
N VAL A 781 6.63 36.65 16.15
CA VAL A 781 6.57 37.27 14.82
C VAL A 781 7.98 37.53 14.26
N LYS A 782 8.97 37.73 15.14
CA LYS A 782 10.38 37.88 14.74
C LYS A 782 10.93 36.71 13.94
N VAL A 783 10.60 35.47 14.31
CA VAL A 783 11.10 34.26 13.64
C VAL A 783 10.50 34.13 12.24
N LEU A 784 9.22 34.48 12.08
CA LEU A 784 8.54 34.53 10.78
C LEU A 784 9.12 35.63 9.88
N ALA A 785 9.60 36.72 10.47
CA ALA A 785 10.20 37.83 9.76
C ALA A 785 11.66 37.59 9.31
N VAL A 786 12.40 36.63 9.90
CA VAL A 786 13.79 36.29 9.51
C VAL A 786 13.89 35.86 8.03
N PRO A 787 13.16 34.83 7.56
CA PRO A 787 13.25 34.41 6.16
C PRO A 787 12.82 35.52 5.21
N LEU A 788 11.79 36.29 5.56
CA LEU A 788 11.32 37.44 4.79
C LEU A 788 12.35 38.57 4.71
N LYS A 789 13.09 38.81 5.80
CA LYS A 789 14.20 39.76 5.78
C LYS A 789 15.32 39.28 4.85
N ASN A 790 15.68 38.00 4.90
CA ASN A 790 16.74 37.45 4.06
C ASN A 790 16.35 37.49 2.56
N THR A 791 15.11 37.11 2.24
CA THR A 791 14.59 37.21 0.85
C THR A 791 14.51 38.66 0.41
N PHE A 792 14.05 39.57 1.28
CA PHE A 792 14.07 41.01 1.00
C PHE A 792 15.49 41.53 0.73
N ASP A 793 16.47 41.19 1.57
CA ASP A 793 17.85 41.67 1.43
C ASP A 793 18.53 41.15 0.15
N ASP A 794 18.17 39.93 -0.29
CA ASP A 794 18.60 39.35 -1.57
C ASP A 794 17.88 40.05 -2.75
N LEU A 795 16.55 40.08 -2.76
CA LEU A 795 15.74 40.70 -3.83
C LEU A 795 16.02 42.20 -3.99
N PHE A 796 16.17 42.92 -2.89
CA PHE A 796 16.51 44.34 -2.88
C PHE A 796 17.92 44.56 -3.43
N SER A 797 18.88 43.69 -3.13
CA SER A 797 20.24 43.78 -3.68
C SER A 797 20.32 43.51 -5.18
N ARG A 798 19.41 42.66 -5.69
CA ARG A 798 19.27 42.36 -7.13
C ARG A 798 18.57 43.48 -7.90
N THR A 799 17.64 44.20 -7.25
CA THR A 799 16.77 45.21 -7.89
C THR A 799 17.27 46.65 -7.74
N PHE A 800 17.92 46.96 -6.60
CA PHE A 800 18.38 48.29 -6.23
C PHE A 800 19.84 48.28 -5.77
N SER A 801 20.56 49.39 -6.00
CA SER A 801 21.95 49.50 -5.56
C SER A 801 22.03 49.77 -4.06
N ARG A 802 22.62 48.85 -3.29
CA ARG A 802 22.82 48.99 -1.83
C ARG A 802 23.49 50.31 -1.45
N LYS A 803 24.49 50.75 -2.21
CA LYS A 803 25.24 52.00 -1.95
C LYS A 803 24.39 53.26 -1.98
N LYS A 804 23.40 53.36 -2.88
CA LYS A 804 22.54 54.55 -3.00
C LYS A 804 21.41 54.55 -1.97
N ASN A 805 20.92 53.38 -1.60
CA ASN A 805 19.76 53.21 -0.72
C ASN A 805 20.15 52.79 0.72
N GLN A 806 21.40 53.08 1.13
CA GLN A 806 21.95 52.65 2.42
C GLN A 806 21.14 53.18 3.62
N GLN A 807 20.63 54.41 3.56
CA GLN A 807 19.81 54.99 4.62
C GLN A 807 18.49 54.24 4.84
N PHE A 808 17.89 53.75 3.75
CA PHE A 808 16.66 52.97 3.79
C PHE A 808 16.90 51.56 4.34
N ILE A 809 17.98 50.89 3.91
CA ILE A 809 18.38 49.58 4.45
C ILE A 809 18.64 49.70 5.95
N ASN A 810 19.37 50.73 6.40
CA ASN A 810 19.62 50.98 7.82
C ASN A 810 18.32 51.25 8.61
N LEU A 811 17.31 51.88 7.98
CA LEU A 811 15.99 52.09 8.59
C LEU A 811 15.23 50.76 8.72
N VAL A 812 15.24 49.92 7.69
CA VAL A 812 14.64 48.58 7.71
C VAL A 812 15.33 47.70 8.77
N ASP A 813 16.66 47.74 8.85
CA ASP A 813 17.45 47.04 9.87
C ASP A 813 17.10 47.53 11.28
N LYS A 814 17.00 48.86 11.47
CA LYS A 814 16.63 49.44 12.76
C LYS A 814 15.20 49.08 13.18
N LEU A 815 14.25 49.09 12.25
CA LEU A 815 12.86 48.68 12.51
C LEU A 815 12.76 47.19 12.87
N TYR A 816 13.54 46.35 12.19
CA TYR A 816 13.64 44.93 12.48
C TYR A 816 14.24 44.66 13.88
N VAL A 817 15.32 45.34 14.25
CA VAL A 817 15.94 45.21 15.58
C VAL A 817 15.02 45.73 16.69
N GLN A 818 14.24 46.79 16.41
CA GLN A 818 13.27 47.37 17.36
C GLN A 818 11.93 46.62 17.42
N ASN A 819 11.76 45.51 16.70
CA ASN A 819 10.52 44.72 16.63
C ASN A 819 9.27 45.55 16.25
N LYS A 820 9.43 46.59 15.42
CA LYS A 820 8.33 47.47 14.98
C LYS A 820 7.70 46.96 13.68
N TRP A 821 6.85 45.93 13.80
CA TRP A 821 6.34 45.15 12.67
C TRP A 821 5.44 45.94 11.71
N GLU A 822 4.52 46.79 12.18
CA GLU A 822 3.65 47.58 11.28
C GLU A 822 4.43 48.53 10.35
N ALA A 823 5.45 49.19 10.90
CA ALA A 823 6.31 50.09 10.15
C ALA A 823 7.19 49.30 9.17
N LEU A 824 7.64 48.10 9.56
CA LEU A 824 8.41 47.20 8.71
C LEU A 824 7.58 46.68 7.52
N ILE A 825 6.34 46.24 7.77
CA ILE A 825 5.41 45.79 6.72
C ILE A 825 5.11 46.92 5.73
N LYS A 826 4.94 48.16 6.22
CA LYS A 826 4.79 49.36 5.36
C LYS A 826 6.04 49.64 4.52
N ALA A 827 7.23 49.49 5.10
CA ALA A 827 8.49 49.70 4.37
C ALA A 827 8.70 48.63 3.28
N TRP A 828 8.38 47.37 3.58
CA TRP A 828 8.44 46.28 2.61
C TRP A 828 7.39 46.42 1.51
N SER A 829 6.15 46.83 1.81
CA SER A 829 5.12 47.08 0.79
C SER A 829 5.47 48.24 -0.15
N GLN A 830 6.05 49.31 0.38
CA GLN A 830 6.58 50.41 -0.44
C GLN A 830 7.72 49.94 -1.36
N SER A 831 8.57 49.05 -0.87
CA SER A 831 9.67 48.48 -1.67
C SER A 831 9.15 47.62 -2.83
N ILE A 832 8.07 46.86 -2.61
CA ILE A 832 7.40 46.08 -3.66
C ILE A 832 6.82 47.01 -4.74
N GLN A 833 6.10 48.07 -4.36
CA GLN A 833 5.55 49.05 -5.30
C GLN A 833 6.64 49.77 -6.11
N MET A 834 7.77 50.10 -5.48
CA MET A 834 8.93 50.68 -6.16
C MET A 834 9.62 49.68 -7.09
N ALA A 835 9.64 48.39 -6.74
CA ALA A 835 10.21 47.34 -7.58
C ALA A 835 9.35 47.09 -8.83
N GLU A 836 8.03 47.00 -8.68
CA GLU A 836 7.08 46.81 -9.79
C GLU A 836 7.12 47.98 -10.77
N SER A 837 7.03 49.22 -10.27
CA SER A 837 7.09 50.41 -11.12
C SER A 837 8.41 50.53 -11.90
N LYS A 838 9.53 50.09 -11.32
CA LYS A 838 10.84 50.08 -11.97
C LYS A 838 10.98 48.95 -13.00
N LEU A 839 10.41 47.78 -12.74
CA LEU A 839 10.40 46.65 -13.67
C LEU A 839 9.48 46.94 -14.88
N ASP A 840 8.35 47.60 -14.67
CA ASP A 840 7.42 47.96 -15.74
C ASP A 840 7.92 49.14 -16.59
N SER A 841 8.62 50.12 -16.00
CA SER A 841 9.27 51.21 -16.75
C SER A 841 10.51 50.76 -17.56
N SER A 842 11.25 49.76 -17.07
CA SER A 842 12.34 49.13 -17.83
C SER A 842 11.83 48.39 -19.08
N ARG A 843 10.63 47.79 -19.00
CA ARG A 843 9.97 47.11 -20.13
C ARG A 843 9.53 48.07 -21.23
N GLN A 844 9.12 49.30 -20.87
CA GLN A 844 8.78 50.36 -21.83
C GLN A 844 10.02 50.96 -22.53
N GLN A 845 11.17 51.00 -21.84
CA GLN A 845 12.44 51.45 -22.43
C GLN A 845 13.03 50.44 -23.43
N GLU A 846 12.94 49.13 -23.16
CA GLU A 846 13.32 48.09 -24.12
C GLU A 846 12.49 48.15 -25.42
N GLN A 847 11.23 48.58 -25.35
CA GLN A 847 10.35 48.67 -26.52
C GLN A 847 10.57 49.95 -27.35
N GLN A 848 11.16 51.00 -26.77
CA GLN A 848 11.56 52.22 -27.51
C GLN A 848 12.98 52.12 -28.11
N GLN A 849 13.88 51.29 -27.56
CA GLN A 849 15.24 51.09 -28.08
C GLN A 849 15.34 50.21 -29.34
N ILE A 850 14.29 49.47 -29.73
CA ILE A 850 14.30 48.70 -31.00
C ILE A 850 14.15 49.61 -32.23
N THR A 851 13.81 50.90 -32.09
CA THR A 851 13.63 51.81 -33.24
C THR A 851 14.77 52.79 -33.49
N LYS A 852 15.82 52.84 -32.67
CA LYS A 852 17.02 53.65 -32.93
C LYS A 852 18.26 53.03 -32.30
N GLU A 853 19.11 52.43 -33.13
CA GLU A 853 20.58 52.62 -33.19
C GLU A 853 21.24 51.43 -33.92
N GLU A 854 21.29 51.53 -35.25
CA GLU A 854 22.44 51.03 -36.00
C GLU A 854 23.65 51.92 -35.70
N GLY A 855 24.75 51.31 -35.27
CA GLY A 855 26.08 51.90 -35.34
C GLY A 855 26.57 52.65 -34.09
N THR A 856 27.12 51.93 -33.11
CA THR A 856 28.55 51.99 -32.76
C THR A 856 28.85 51.11 -31.55
N THR A 857 29.98 50.40 -31.62
CA THR A 857 30.49 49.47 -30.62
C THR A 857 30.98 50.20 -29.36
N GLY A 858 30.31 49.97 -28.23
CA GLY A 858 30.74 50.42 -26.91
C GLY A 858 30.28 49.44 -25.83
N THR A 859 31.24 48.72 -25.24
CA THR A 859 31.06 47.79 -24.13
C THR A 859 30.46 48.47 -22.90
N ASN A 860 29.22 48.15 -22.54
CA ASN A 860 28.71 48.25 -21.18
C ASN A 860 27.66 47.16 -20.95
N SER A 861 28.01 46.18 -20.10
CA SER A 861 27.14 45.08 -19.72
C SER A 861 25.96 45.58 -18.86
N SER A 862 24.86 46.00 -19.49
CA SER A 862 23.59 46.12 -18.80
C SER A 862 23.12 44.70 -18.44
N LYS A 863 23.16 44.36 -17.14
CA LYS A 863 22.63 43.10 -16.63
C LYS A 863 21.19 42.92 -17.13
N LYS A 864 20.96 41.93 -18.01
CA LYS A 864 19.62 41.51 -18.45
C LYS A 864 18.75 41.27 -17.22
N ILE A 865 17.60 41.95 -17.15
CA ILE A 865 16.59 41.73 -16.11
C ILE A 865 15.89 40.41 -16.45
N SER A 866 16.03 39.41 -15.59
CA SER A 866 15.43 38.10 -15.81
C SER A 866 13.92 38.11 -15.46
N PRO A 867 13.06 37.41 -16.21
CA PRO A 867 11.63 37.29 -15.91
C PRO A 867 11.36 36.58 -14.57
N THR A 868 12.35 35.85 -14.05
CA THR A 868 12.32 35.23 -12.73
C THR A 868 12.21 36.24 -11.60
N LEU A 869 12.80 37.43 -11.74
CA LEU A 869 12.82 38.44 -10.67
C LEU A 869 11.43 39.01 -10.37
N LYS A 870 10.55 39.16 -11.38
CA LYS A 870 9.17 39.61 -11.17
C LYS A 870 8.34 38.56 -10.43
N ARG A 871 8.53 37.28 -10.75
CA ARG A 871 7.89 36.16 -10.06
C ARG A 871 8.34 36.07 -8.59
N ASP A 872 9.63 36.28 -8.32
CA ASP A 872 10.17 36.24 -6.95
C ASP A 872 9.70 37.44 -6.09
N TRP A 873 9.46 38.61 -6.69
CA TRP A 873 8.82 39.74 -5.99
C TRP A 873 7.33 39.50 -5.74
N GLN A 874 6.62 38.83 -6.66
CA GLN A 874 5.22 38.44 -6.47
C GLN A 874 5.05 37.40 -5.36
N THR A 875 5.90 36.37 -5.32
CA THR A 875 5.88 35.39 -4.21
C THR A 875 6.21 36.05 -2.87
N PHE A 876 7.13 37.03 -2.85
CA PHE A 876 7.39 37.83 -1.65
C PHE A 876 6.18 38.69 -1.25
N ALA A 877 5.45 39.25 -2.21
CA ALA A 877 4.23 40.02 -1.95
C ALA A 877 3.12 39.15 -1.34
N ASP A 878 2.93 37.93 -1.84
CA ASP A 878 1.97 36.96 -1.30
C ASP A 878 2.34 36.54 0.13
N GLN A 879 3.64 36.30 0.39
CA GLN A 879 4.15 36.00 1.74
C GLN A 879 4.00 37.18 2.71
N LEU A 880 4.13 38.42 2.22
CA LEU A 880 3.93 39.62 3.01
C LEU A 880 2.43 39.87 3.30
N ALA A 881 1.54 39.56 2.36
CA ALA A 881 0.10 39.63 2.54
C ALA A 881 -0.37 38.63 3.62
N THR A 882 0.12 37.39 3.58
CA THR A 882 -0.16 36.38 4.62
C THR A 882 0.37 36.80 5.99
N LEU A 883 1.58 37.36 6.09
CA LEU A 883 2.10 37.88 7.36
C LEU A 883 1.25 39.05 7.88
N LYS A 884 0.82 39.96 7.01
CA LYS A 884 -0.05 41.09 7.37
C LYS A 884 -1.40 40.62 7.91
N GLU A 885 -2.04 39.65 7.25
CA GLU A 885 -3.28 39.04 7.73
C GLU A 885 -3.09 38.39 9.09
N THR A 886 -2.02 37.62 9.27
CA THR A 886 -1.74 36.88 10.50
C THR A 886 -1.43 37.82 11.68
N TYR A 887 -0.74 38.94 11.40
CA TYR A 887 -0.48 40.00 12.39
C TYR A 887 -1.75 40.80 12.74
N SER A 888 -2.60 41.11 11.76
CA SER A 888 -3.85 41.85 11.99
C SER A 888 -4.91 41.06 12.78
N ALA A 889 -4.95 39.74 12.59
CA ALA A 889 -5.85 38.84 13.31
C ALA A 889 -5.41 38.57 14.75
N THR A 890 -4.15 38.88 15.09
CA THR A 890 -3.53 38.50 16.36
C THR A 890 -3.05 39.75 17.10
N SER A 891 -3.85 40.25 18.04
CA SER A 891 -3.39 41.27 19.01
C SER A 891 -2.38 40.72 20.03
N ALA A 892 -2.05 39.43 19.97
CA ALA A 892 -1.16 38.73 20.89
C ALA A 892 0.30 38.70 20.41
N LYS A 893 1.25 38.59 21.35
CA LYS A 893 2.70 38.54 21.11
C LYS A 893 3.19 37.31 20.33
N PHE A 894 2.33 36.31 20.10
CA PHE A 894 2.71 35.02 19.55
C PHE A 894 1.76 34.62 18.41
N VAL A 895 2.33 34.07 17.34
CA VAL A 895 1.62 33.53 16.17
C VAL A 895 1.87 32.03 16.10
N PHE A 896 0.82 31.23 15.90
CA PHE A 896 1.00 29.80 15.67
C PHE A 896 1.46 29.54 14.24
N SER A 897 2.66 28.99 14.10
CA SER A 897 3.21 28.58 12.80
C SER A 897 3.65 27.14 12.86
N PHE A 898 3.46 26.42 11.75
CA PHE A 898 4.05 25.10 11.59
C PHE A 898 5.57 25.25 11.54
N LEU A 899 6.27 24.60 12.46
CA LEU A 899 7.71 24.49 12.45
C LEU A 899 8.07 23.06 12.07
N GLU A 900 8.79 22.91 10.95
CA GLU A 900 9.36 21.60 10.58
C GLU A 900 10.29 21.11 11.69
N GLY A 901 10.11 19.85 12.10
CA GLY A 901 10.91 19.22 13.15
C GLY A 901 12.35 18.94 12.72
N ALA A 902 13.21 18.65 13.71
CA ALA A 902 14.64 18.44 13.46
C ALA A 902 14.89 17.19 12.62
N LEU A 903 14.08 16.13 12.81
CA LEU A 903 14.18 14.87 12.07
C LEU A 903 13.96 15.10 10.57
N VAL A 904 12.87 15.79 10.20
CA VAL A 904 12.52 16.05 8.78
C VAL A 904 13.60 16.84 8.07
N LYS A 905 14.18 17.83 8.74
CA LYS A 905 15.29 18.64 8.20
C LYS A 905 16.54 17.80 7.99
N ALA A 906 16.86 16.93 8.94
CA ALA A 906 18.04 16.06 8.86
C ALA A 906 17.89 15.04 7.73
N VAL A 907 16.74 14.35 7.63
CA VAL A 907 16.44 13.40 6.55
C VAL A 907 16.52 14.07 5.18
N ARG A 908 15.95 15.27 5.01
CA ARG A 908 16.01 16.02 3.73
C ARG A 908 17.43 16.43 3.33
N ARG A 909 18.31 16.67 4.31
CA ARG A 909 19.73 17.04 4.07
C ARG A 909 20.64 15.82 3.92
N GLY A 910 20.14 14.64 4.27
CA GLY A 910 20.94 13.43 4.39
C GLY A 910 21.90 13.45 5.58
N ASP A 911 21.58 14.21 6.65
CA ASP A 911 22.41 14.30 7.85
C ASP A 911 22.34 13.01 8.70
N TRP A 912 23.40 12.68 9.44
CA TRP A 912 23.33 11.64 10.46
C TRP A 912 22.48 12.09 11.64
N ILE A 913 21.70 11.18 12.22
CA ILE A 913 20.78 11.49 13.32
C ILE A 913 21.18 10.64 14.52
N LEU A 914 21.44 11.30 15.64
CA LEU A 914 21.65 10.65 16.93
C LEU A 914 20.51 11.02 17.86
N LEU A 915 19.71 10.01 18.21
CA LEU A 915 18.67 10.11 19.22
C LEU A 915 19.27 9.68 20.57
N ASP A 916 19.58 10.65 21.43
CA ASP A 916 20.09 10.36 22.77
C ASP A 916 18.93 10.12 23.74
N GLU A 917 19.16 9.28 24.74
CA GLU A 917 18.18 8.95 25.80
C GLU A 917 16.82 8.43 25.28
N ILE A 918 16.84 7.62 24.21
CA ILE A 918 15.63 7.03 23.59
C ILE A 918 14.72 6.26 24.57
N ASN A 919 15.30 5.73 25.64
CA ASN A 919 14.59 5.03 26.71
C ASN A 919 13.70 5.94 27.56
N LEU A 920 13.88 7.27 27.49
CA LEU A 920 13.07 8.27 28.18
C LEU A 920 11.93 8.81 27.31
N ALA A 921 11.93 8.51 26.01
CA ALA A 921 10.90 8.99 25.08
C ALA A 921 9.56 8.30 25.32
N THR A 922 8.47 8.99 24.99
CA THR A 922 7.14 8.38 24.93
C THR A 922 7.06 7.42 23.74
N THR A 923 6.24 6.39 23.85
CA THR A 923 6.02 5.39 22.78
C THR A 923 5.48 6.03 21.51
N GLU A 924 4.58 7.02 21.61
CA GLU A 924 4.06 7.78 20.47
C GLU A 924 5.17 8.47 19.65
N THR A 925 6.16 9.05 20.34
CA THR A 925 7.31 9.71 19.71
C THR A 925 8.22 8.68 19.01
N LEU A 926 8.30 7.44 19.52
CA LEU A 926 9.06 6.35 18.91
C LEU A 926 8.34 5.72 17.72
N GLU A 927 7.01 5.62 17.75
CA GLU A 927 6.21 5.13 16.62
C GLU A 927 6.42 5.98 15.36
N CYS A 928 6.63 7.28 15.52
CA CYS A 928 6.98 8.19 14.42
C CYS A 928 8.28 7.82 13.69
N LEU A 929 9.18 7.09 14.36
CA LEU A 929 10.45 6.62 13.81
C LEU A 929 10.32 5.24 13.14
N SER A 930 9.26 4.48 13.44
CA SER A 930 9.11 3.09 13.00
C SER A 930 9.18 2.95 11.48
N GLY A 931 8.52 3.84 10.73
CA GLY A 931 8.57 3.84 9.26
C GLY A 931 10.01 3.95 8.74
N LEU A 932 10.73 4.97 9.22
CA LEU A 932 12.12 5.22 8.80
C LEU A 932 13.12 4.13 9.20
N LEU A 933 12.78 3.31 10.21
CA LEU A 933 13.63 2.21 10.68
C LEU A 933 13.38 0.88 9.97
N GLN A 934 12.33 0.77 9.15
CA GLN A 934 11.89 -0.50 8.57
C GLN A 934 12.49 -0.79 7.20
N ASP A 935 12.61 0.22 6.34
CA ASP A 935 13.10 0.04 4.97
C ASP A 935 14.43 0.77 4.76
N GLU A 936 15.33 0.20 3.94
CA GLU A 936 16.61 0.83 3.57
C GLU A 936 16.40 2.17 2.83
N SER A 937 15.20 2.38 2.27
CA SER A 937 14.79 3.62 1.62
C SER A 937 14.16 4.67 2.54
N GLY A 938 13.91 4.34 3.81
CA GLY A 938 13.24 5.21 4.78
C GLY A 938 11.73 5.13 4.71
#